data_AF-A0A9P3GYL0-F1
#
_entry.id   AF-A0A9P3GYL0-F1
#
_cell.length_a   1.000
_cell.length_b   1.000
_cell.length_c   1.000
_cell.angle_alpha   90.00
_cell.angle_beta   90.00
_cell.angle_gamma   90.00
#
_symmetry.space_group_name_H-M   'P 1'
#
loop_
_entity.id
_entity.type
_entity.pdbx_description
1 polymer ?
#
loop_
_entity_poly.entity_id
_entity_poly.type
_entity_poly.pdbx_seq_one_letter_code
_entity_poly.pdbx_strand_id
1 'polypeptide(L)'
;MYTPEERRGVTQDQLDLFYNTCLRPAIAAVCPHFLSHWPVSYAACLMLLRDVRQRFHFTRLDLPPHLVPQFKDSLLEHMGQHAIFGDSFFLHEIRGTKGSTQHDPEDVDATNAALAKAFDLFDMGGLLGEGNEWYLDIAMEIHVPDMVLQWKASRHRDVLQYALPSAADDVIDRAINGSHFKKDVSSMLYDLAGFRIEVPTAGAQDFVRYVNVYTTDKSATYQLYPGAFRRHRPWDILPHRLQGMLADLEKTGNMYDECRGLSGALQEGAARLEVRVRVVPGVVADKLRDLTRDVINDWVVGFSPLEWWTMRYWRLSALKLVISSAQDAPPRLRIMPPALGMGAIAIWMKNALIYRLGEQRWDTDIVKNAAFWDSNDDENNAEEAEIQDMIAAGDMGPALEERGCYFVSAVEKTWGIYHLPMARTLDAATYAMIYNVNTVYELELAFMQSAIKRARQEPRNEPRRNRRKLHGPPRPRSPERDIVFGLTEAGVRVAPLAPGMPAQAIAHLPPMEGGPDGELNAVWQDFLRDILAVTPCAQGGGGSYCTLTGDERNAATEDIYSSTELPFRAAIVKLADGNTWDTVFFDRFFPTSAEISRRPKQTQHYGACHYWTRWQVLMSKVREQDVIRAKLLREFRKLKWLPWSSSDRIWVTGSKEKGIFRKLPEGHEGPAPKLAVNQRCGVALDQWKLKDQEVA
;
A
#
# COMPACT_ATOMS: atom_id res chain seq x y z
N MET A 1 2.62 14.81 8.31
CA MET A 1 1.21 15.28 8.35
C MET A 1 0.50 15.31 6.99
N TYR A 2 1.01 14.66 5.94
CA TYR A 2 0.29 14.48 4.68
C TYR A 2 0.48 13.06 4.17
N THR A 3 -0.23 12.11 4.78
CA THR A 3 -0.36 10.73 4.30
C THR A 3 -1.70 10.61 3.55
N PRO A 4 -1.72 10.17 2.27
CA PRO A 4 -2.92 10.22 1.42
C PRO A 4 -4.10 9.30 1.81
N GLU A 5 -3.93 8.42 2.79
CA GLU A 5 -4.86 7.31 3.07
C GLU A 5 -5.60 7.43 4.41
N GLU A 6 -5.27 8.42 5.24
CA GLU A 6 -5.97 8.67 6.51
C GLU A 6 -7.06 9.72 6.34
N ARG A 7 -8.25 9.46 6.90
CA ARG A 7 -9.27 10.51 7.10
C ARG A 7 -8.59 11.65 7.84
N ARG A 8 -8.57 12.85 7.25
CA ARG A 8 -8.01 14.04 7.90
C ARG A 8 -8.67 14.19 9.27
N GLY A 9 -7.88 14.04 10.34
CA GLY A 9 -8.35 14.28 11.71
C GLY A 9 -8.70 15.75 11.96
N VAL A 10 -8.32 16.65 11.05
CA VAL A 10 -8.55 18.09 11.14
C VAL A 10 -9.25 18.62 9.86
N THR A 11 -10.39 19.29 10.02
CA THR A 11 -11.18 19.92 8.95
C THR A 11 -10.58 21.26 8.52
N GLN A 12 -11.06 21.82 7.41
CA GLN A 12 -10.65 23.17 6.99
C GLN A 12 -11.12 24.24 7.98
N ASP A 13 -12.33 24.10 8.52
CA ASP A 13 -12.86 25.04 9.52
C ASP A 13 -12.04 25.00 10.82
N GLN A 14 -11.57 23.81 11.21
CA GLN A 14 -10.65 23.67 12.34
C GLN A 14 -9.29 24.33 12.07
N LEU A 15 -8.75 24.24 10.85
CA LEU A 15 -7.50 24.91 10.50
C LEU A 15 -7.66 26.44 10.42
N ASP A 16 -8.80 26.91 9.92
CA ASP A 16 -9.14 28.33 9.90
C ASP A 16 -9.23 28.89 11.32
N LEU A 17 -9.99 28.20 12.18
CA LEU A 17 -10.08 28.52 13.60
C LEU A 17 -8.69 28.52 14.24
N PHE A 18 -7.95 27.41 14.15
CA PHE A 18 -6.62 27.27 14.74
C PHE A 18 -5.69 28.41 14.32
N TYR A 19 -5.62 28.73 13.03
CA TYR A 19 -4.71 29.78 12.56
C TYR A 19 -5.13 31.16 13.06
N ASN A 20 -6.41 31.51 12.89
CA ASN A 20 -6.91 32.86 13.13
C ASN A 20 -7.04 33.18 14.62
N THR A 21 -7.43 32.21 15.45
CA THR A 21 -7.71 32.42 16.87
C THR A 21 -6.64 31.87 17.82
N CYS A 22 -5.79 30.94 17.35
CA CYS A 22 -4.72 30.39 18.19
C CYS A 22 -3.32 30.79 17.71
N LEU A 23 -2.92 30.35 16.51
CA LEU A 23 -1.54 30.48 16.04
C LEU A 23 -1.11 31.93 15.84
N ARG A 24 -1.89 32.70 15.07
CA ARG A 24 -1.53 34.09 14.75
C ARG A 24 -1.57 35.00 15.99
N PRO A 25 -2.59 34.91 16.89
CA PRO A 25 -2.59 35.64 18.16
C PRO A 25 -1.40 35.27 19.06
N ALA A 26 -1.02 33.98 19.14
CA ALA A 26 0.15 33.56 19.90
C ALA A 26 1.46 34.19 19.37
N ILE A 27 1.63 34.26 18.05
CA ILE A 27 2.75 34.98 17.44
C ILE A 27 2.69 36.48 17.74
N ALA A 28 1.51 37.09 17.68
CA ALA A 28 1.34 38.51 17.98
C ALA A 28 1.72 38.85 19.44
N ALA A 29 1.41 37.95 20.38
CA ALA A 29 1.75 38.10 21.78
C ALA A 29 3.26 37.95 22.05
N VAL A 30 3.92 36.99 21.39
CA VAL A 30 5.31 36.64 21.71
C VAL A 30 6.33 37.37 20.85
N CYS A 31 5.99 37.66 19.58
CA CYS A 31 6.91 38.27 18.63
C CYS A 31 6.19 39.28 17.71
N PRO A 32 5.65 40.39 18.27
CA PRO A 32 4.82 41.34 17.53
C PRO A 32 5.53 41.95 16.32
N HIS A 33 6.84 42.17 16.40
CA HIS A 33 7.65 42.72 15.31
C HIS A 33 7.77 41.77 14.10
N PHE A 34 7.62 40.45 14.30
CA PHE A 34 7.64 39.46 13.22
C PHE A 34 6.26 39.21 12.60
N LEU A 35 5.18 39.70 13.23
CA LEU A 35 3.79 39.44 12.82
C LEU A 35 3.49 39.92 11.38
N SER A 36 4.25 40.91 10.89
CA SER A 36 4.17 41.43 9.51
C SER A 36 4.56 40.39 8.45
N HIS A 37 5.40 39.41 8.80
CA HIS A 37 5.80 38.31 7.91
C HIS A 37 4.78 37.16 7.88
N TRP A 38 3.80 37.17 8.78
CA TRP A 38 2.77 36.16 8.88
C TRP A 38 1.50 36.61 8.13
N PRO A 39 0.87 35.74 7.31
CA PRO A 39 -0.39 36.07 6.64
C PRO A 39 -1.47 36.53 7.61
N VAL A 40 -2.28 37.51 7.20
CA VAL A 40 -3.29 38.14 8.08
C VAL A 40 -4.42 37.19 8.52
N SER A 41 -4.66 36.13 7.75
CA SER A 41 -5.66 35.10 8.05
C SER A 41 -5.29 33.77 7.38
N TYR A 42 -5.97 32.69 7.78
CA TYR A 42 -5.82 31.39 7.14
C TYR A 42 -6.22 31.42 5.66
N ALA A 43 -7.28 32.14 5.31
CA ALA A 43 -7.67 32.34 3.92
C ALA A 43 -6.56 33.04 3.11
N ALA A 44 -5.93 34.07 3.67
CA ALA A 44 -4.78 34.73 3.04
C ALA A 44 -3.57 33.79 2.93
N CYS A 45 -3.32 32.95 3.94
CA CYS A 45 -2.30 31.91 3.89
C CYS A 45 -2.57 30.94 2.73
N LEU A 46 -3.80 30.40 2.61
CA LEU A 46 -4.18 29.52 1.50
C LEU A 46 -4.04 30.18 0.13
N MET A 47 -4.30 31.48 0.01
CA MET A 47 -4.10 32.23 -1.23
C MET A 47 -2.61 32.31 -1.60
N LEU A 48 -1.75 32.65 -0.63
CA LEU A 48 -0.30 32.76 -0.85
C LEU A 48 0.37 31.41 -1.14
N LEU A 49 -0.12 30.34 -0.52
CA LEU A 49 0.37 29.00 -0.75
C LEU A 49 -0.01 28.48 -2.14
N ARG A 50 -1.01 29.05 -2.80
CA ARG A 50 -1.48 28.56 -4.10
C ARG A 50 -0.78 29.29 -5.25
N ASP A 51 -0.15 28.53 -6.13
CA ASP A 51 0.28 29.08 -7.41
C ASP A 51 -0.92 29.32 -8.35
N VAL A 52 -0.64 29.92 -9.50
CA VAL A 52 -1.62 30.13 -10.59
C VAL A 52 -2.30 28.84 -11.08
N ARG A 53 -1.78 27.66 -10.68
CA ARG A 53 -2.30 26.32 -11.00
C ARG A 53 -2.96 25.64 -9.79
N GLN A 54 -3.25 26.38 -8.72
CA GLN A 54 -3.87 25.91 -7.47
C GLN A 54 -3.05 24.82 -6.74
N ARG A 55 -1.74 24.71 -7.00
CA ARG A 55 -0.85 23.83 -6.22
C ARG A 55 -0.40 24.54 -4.96
N PHE A 56 -0.39 23.81 -3.86
CA PHE A 56 0.15 24.30 -2.60
C PHE A 56 1.67 24.24 -2.59
N HIS A 57 2.30 25.37 -2.29
CA HIS A 57 3.72 25.54 -2.03
C HIS A 57 3.87 25.96 -0.57
N PHE A 58 4.17 25.01 0.30
CA PHE A 58 4.30 25.26 1.73
C PHE A 58 5.59 26.00 2.04
N THR A 59 5.44 27.21 2.57
CA THR A 59 6.55 28.02 3.10
C THR A 59 6.80 27.69 4.57
N ARG A 60 8.00 28.02 5.05
CA ARG A 60 8.35 27.95 6.47
C ARG A 60 8.58 29.38 6.96
N LEU A 61 8.22 29.63 8.22
CA LEU A 61 8.49 30.89 8.90
C LEU A 61 9.35 30.56 10.12
N ASP A 62 10.39 31.35 10.32
CA ASP A 62 11.33 31.13 11.40
C ASP A 62 10.85 31.84 12.68
N LEU A 63 11.06 31.18 13.82
CA LEU A 63 10.87 31.75 15.15
C LEU A 63 12.23 31.69 15.87
N PRO A 64 12.73 32.79 16.47
CA PRO A 64 13.95 32.76 17.25
C PRO A 64 13.90 31.68 18.35
N PRO A 65 14.95 30.86 18.54
CA PRO A 65 14.93 29.72 19.47
C PRO A 65 14.55 30.09 20.91
N HIS A 66 15.03 31.24 21.40
CA HIS A 66 14.75 31.72 22.76
C HIS A 66 13.27 32.09 22.99
N LEU A 67 12.46 32.26 21.94
CA LEU A 67 11.03 32.58 22.03
C LEU A 67 10.14 31.33 21.98
N VAL A 68 10.68 30.15 21.65
CA VAL A 68 9.90 28.91 21.54
C VAL A 68 9.13 28.56 22.83
N PRO A 69 9.69 28.71 24.05
CA PRO A 69 8.93 28.43 25.28
C PRO A 69 7.70 29.33 25.45
N GLN A 70 7.88 30.63 25.25
CA GLN A 70 6.79 31.62 25.35
C GLN A 70 5.74 31.40 24.28
N PHE A 71 6.16 31.08 23.06
CA PHE A 71 5.27 30.72 21.96
C PHE A 71 4.45 29.47 22.26
N LYS A 72 5.08 28.42 22.80
CA LYS A 72 4.42 27.19 23.24
C LYS A 72 3.33 27.51 24.27
N ASP A 73 3.65 28.25 25.32
CA ASP A 73 2.68 28.60 26.38
C ASP A 73 1.52 29.43 25.81
N SER A 74 1.83 30.47 25.03
CA SER A 74 0.80 31.32 24.43
C SER A 74 -0.09 30.56 23.44
N LEU A 75 0.48 29.66 22.63
CA LEU A 75 -0.30 28.85 21.70
C LEU A 75 -1.25 27.91 22.43
N LEU A 76 -0.76 27.20 23.46
CA LEU A 76 -1.59 26.28 24.24
C LEU A 76 -2.69 27.01 25.01
N GLU A 77 -2.41 28.21 25.54
CA GLU A 77 -3.43 29.06 26.18
C GLU A 77 -4.57 29.41 25.22
N HIS A 78 -4.25 29.90 24.01
CA HIS A 78 -5.28 30.22 23.02
C HIS A 78 -6.00 28.98 22.50
N MET A 79 -5.31 27.83 22.38
CA MET A 79 -5.97 26.57 22.03
C MET A 79 -6.95 26.13 23.13
N GLY A 80 -6.58 26.27 24.40
CA GLY A 80 -7.41 25.91 25.56
C GLY A 80 -8.73 26.69 25.66
N GLN A 81 -8.84 27.85 25.01
CA GLN A 81 -10.08 28.63 24.92
C GLN A 81 -11.14 27.96 24.02
N HIS A 82 -10.76 26.95 23.23
CA HIS A 82 -11.65 26.25 22.32
C HIS A 82 -11.76 24.77 22.69
N ALA A 83 -12.96 24.31 23.03
CA ALA A 83 -13.21 22.91 23.43
C ALA A 83 -12.73 21.87 22.40
N ILE A 84 -12.69 22.23 21.12
CA ILE A 84 -12.24 21.36 20.02
C ILE A 84 -10.72 21.12 20.02
N PHE A 85 -9.96 21.97 20.73
CA PHE A 85 -8.53 21.86 20.94
C PHE A 85 -8.20 21.53 22.41
N GLY A 86 -9.18 21.08 23.19
CA GLY A 86 -8.95 20.54 24.53
C GLY A 86 -7.87 19.46 24.51
N ASP A 87 -7.04 19.43 25.55
CA ASP A 87 -5.95 18.47 25.72
C ASP A 87 -4.89 18.48 24.61
N SER A 88 -4.76 19.60 23.90
CA SER A 88 -3.69 19.79 22.92
C SER A 88 -2.32 19.79 23.59
N PHE A 89 -1.33 19.23 22.90
CA PHE A 89 0.06 19.23 23.32
C PHE A 89 0.96 19.85 22.24
N PHE A 90 2.13 20.32 22.65
CA PHE A 90 3.11 20.91 21.75
C PHE A 90 4.31 19.98 21.57
N LEU A 91 4.65 19.66 20.32
CA LEU A 91 5.82 18.87 19.97
C LEU A 91 6.87 19.75 19.30
N HIS A 92 8.08 19.77 19.85
CA HIS A 92 9.24 20.41 19.23
C HIS A 92 10.23 19.35 18.75
N GLU A 93 10.44 19.26 17.44
CA GLU A 93 11.41 18.34 16.84
C GLU A 93 12.73 19.07 16.57
N ILE A 94 13.81 18.64 17.22
CA ILE A 94 15.16 19.13 16.96
C ILE A 94 15.77 18.28 15.84
N ARG A 95 16.22 18.91 14.76
CA ARG A 95 16.84 18.23 13.60
C ARG A 95 18.30 18.64 13.44
N GLY A 96 19.08 17.80 12.77
CA GLY A 96 20.49 18.09 12.44
C GLY A 96 21.49 17.79 13.55
N THR A 97 21.07 17.09 14.62
CA THR A 97 21.93 16.68 15.74
C THR A 97 22.61 15.32 15.52
N LYS A 98 22.32 14.63 14.41
CA LYS A 98 22.88 13.29 14.16
C LYS A 98 24.40 13.35 14.09
N GLY A 99 25.07 12.52 14.89
CA GLY A 99 26.53 12.44 14.95
C GLY A 99 27.20 13.49 15.84
N SER A 100 26.44 14.37 16.52
CA SER A 100 27.02 15.42 17.38
C SER A 100 27.64 14.90 18.68
N THR A 101 27.42 13.62 19.01
CA THR A 101 27.79 12.94 20.27
C THR A 101 28.68 11.72 20.03
N GLN A 102 29.44 11.69 18.93
CA GLN A 102 30.40 10.61 18.66
C GLN A 102 31.54 10.61 19.70
N HIS A 103 31.90 9.43 20.20
CA HIS A 103 32.93 9.20 21.21
C HIS A 103 33.52 7.78 21.05
N ASP A 104 34.62 7.51 21.73
CA ASP A 104 35.14 6.15 21.92
C ASP A 104 34.29 5.44 22.99
N PRO A 105 33.66 4.28 22.69
CA PRO A 105 32.83 3.56 23.66
C PRO A 105 33.60 3.07 24.90
N GLU A 106 34.93 2.91 24.81
CA GLU A 106 35.79 2.47 25.91
C GLU A 106 36.24 3.65 26.81
N ASP A 107 36.08 4.89 26.34
CA ASP A 107 36.32 6.10 27.12
C ASP A 107 35.05 6.48 27.91
N VAL A 108 35.04 6.10 29.19
CA VAL A 108 33.93 6.37 30.11
C VAL A 108 33.67 7.86 30.26
N ASP A 109 34.71 8.69 30.30
CA ASP A 109 34.57 10.15 30.47
C ASP A 109 34.01 10.78 29.21
N ALA A 110 34.49 10.38 28.03
CA ALA A 110 33.94 10.83 26.75
C ALA A 110 32.49 10.39 26.55
N THR A 111 32.14 9.17 26.98
CA THR A 111 30.74 8.68 26.97
C THR A 111 29.84 9.55 27.83
N ASN A 112 30.27 9.83 29.07
CA ASN A 112 29.50 10.66 30.00
C ASN A 112 29.34 12.10 29.48
N ALA A 113 30.40 12.68 28.90
CA ALA A 113 30.35 14.00 28.29
C ALA A 113 29.41 14.03 27.06
N ALA A 114 29.45 13.00 26.22
CA ALA A 114 28.55 12.88 25.06
C ALA A 114 27.08 12.72 25.49
N LEU A 115 26.82 11.97 26.56
CA LEU A 115 25.49 11.80 27.12
C LEU A 115 24.97 13.11 27.74
N ALA A 116 25.80 13.82 28.51
CA ALA A 116 25.47 15.14 29.04
C ALA A 116 25.10 16.10 27.89
N LYS A 117 25.95 16.16 26.86
CA LYS A 117 25.69 16.96 25.65
C LYS A 117 24.40 16.60 24.93
N ALA A 118 24.03 15.31 24.87
CA ALA A 118 22.77 14.87 24.30
C ALA A 118 21.56 15.44 25.07
N PHE A 119 21.72 15.62 26.39
CA PHE A 119 20.69 16.11 27.29
C PHE A 119 20.75 17.63 27.58
N ASP A 120 21.79 18.35 27.15
CA ASP A 120 21.98 19.79 27.41
C ASP A 120 20.77 20.67 27.04
N LEU A 121 19.96 20.23 26.07
CA LEU A 121 18.78 20.96 25.60
C LEU A 121 17.48 20.53 26.28
N PHE A 122 17.52 19.57 27.19
CA PHE A 122 16.35 18.97 27.83
C PHE A 122 16.30 19.31 29.32
N ASP A 123 15.10 19.63 29.81
CA ASP A 123 14.81 19.69 31.24
C ASP A 123 14.73 18.25 31.79
N MET A 124 15.85 17.77 32.34
CA MET A 124 15.95 16.42 32.88
C MET A 124 15.02 16.16 34.07
N GLY A 125 14.70 17.20 34.85
CA GLY A 125 13.77 17.08 35.98
C GLY A 125 12.34 16.79 35.51
N GLY A 126 11.91 17.45 34.44
CA GLY A 126 10.64 17.14 33.77
C GLY A 126 10.67 15.81 33.01
N LEU A 127 11.79 15.48 32.36
CA LEU A 127 11.97 14.27 31.56
C LEU A 127 11.84 12.99 32.41
N LEU A 128 12.44 12.99 33.60
CA LEU A 128 12.47 11.85 34.52
C LEU A 128 11.32 11.81 35.53
N GLY A 129 10.30 12.67 35.37
CA GLY A 129 9.12 12.69 36.24
C GLY A 129 8.31 11.39 36.21
N GLU A 130 7.51 11.15 37.26
CA GLU A 130 6.66 9.96 37.37
C GLU A 130 5.71 9.82 36.17
N GLY A 131 5.69 8.63 35.55
CA GLY A 131 4.83 8.31 34.41
C GLY A 131 5.44 8.60 33.03
N ASN A 132 6.59 9.25 32.95
CA ASN A 132 7.27 9.52 31.67
C ASN A 132 8.16 8.35 31.23
N GLU A 133 8.05 7.94 29.96
CA GLU A 133 8.95 6.99 29.33
C GLU A 133 9.70 7.65 28.17
N TRP A 134 11.00 7.84 28.36
CA TRP A 134 11.89 8.37 27.34
C TRP A 134 12.84 7.29 26.86
N TYR A 135 13.22 7.39 25.59
CA TYR A 135 14.11 6.44 24.94
C TYR A 135 15.24 7.17 24.25
N LEU A 136 16.44 6.61 24.31
CA LEU A 136 17.63 7.06 23.60
C LEU A 136 18.07 5.98 22.61
N ASP A 137 18.36 6.39 21.38
CA ASP A 137 18.99 5.50 20.40
C ASP A 137 20.51 5.59 20.58
N ILE A 138 21.11 4.51 21.06
CA ILE A 138 22.56 4.36 21.26
C ILE A 138 23.08 3.49 20.14
N ALA A 139 24.17 3.89 19.49
CA ALA A 139 24.74 3.13 18.39
C ALA A 139 26.25 3.00 18.50
N MET A 140 26.72 1.79 18.23
CA MET A 140 28.12 1.46 17.97
C MET A 140 28.33 1.36 16.47
N GLU A 141 29.33 2.08 15.96
CA GLU A 141 29.72 2.06 14.56
C GLU A 141 31.13 1.50 14.43
N ILE A 142 31.26 0.40 13.69
CA ILE A 142 32.51 -0.29 13.41
C ILE A 142 32.98 0.18 12.04
N HIS A 143 34.16 0.78 12.01
CA HIS A 143 34.82 1.24 10.81
C HIS A 143 36.21 0.64 10.72
N VAL A 144 36.58 0.19 9.52
CA VAL A 144 37.92 -0.27 9.19
C VAL A 144 38.35 0.49 7.93
N PRO A 145 39.49 1.20 7.95
CA PRO A 145 40.01 1.87 6.77
C PRO A 145 40.15 0.92 5.58
N ASP A 146 39.90 1.46 4.39
CA ASP A 146 39.95 0.79 3.09
C ASP A 146 39.02 -0.42 2.95
N MET A 147 37.93 -0.47 3.73
CA MET A 147 36.98 -1.58 3.74
C MET A 147 35.51 -1.13 3.64
N VAL A 148 34.70 -1.99 3.05
CA VAL A 148 33.24 -1.99 3.19
C VAL A 148 32.84 -3.18 4.05
N LEU A 149 32.35 -2.90 5.25
CA LEU A 149 31.93 -3.92 6.21
C LEU A 149 30.49 -4.37 5.95
N GLN A 150 30.24 -5.66 6.13
CA GLN A 150 28.93 -6.30 6.10
C GLN A 150 28.75 -7.23 7.30
N TRP A 151 27.52 -7.30 7.80
CA TRP A 151 27.15 -8.20 8.91
C TRP A 151 26.93 -9.62 8.42
N LYS A 152 27.45 -10.62 9.13
CA LYS A 152 27.19 -12.03 8.84
C LYS A 152 25.83 -12.45 9.40
N ALA A 153 24.97 -12.99 8.54
CA ALA A 153 23.65 -13.47 8.93
C ALA A 153 23.70 -14.60 9.97
N SER A 154 24.72 -15.46 9.88
CA SER A 154 24.96 -16.55 10.83
C SER A 154 25.25 -16.08 12.26
N ARG A 155 25.59 -14.79 12.45
CA ARG A 155 25.94 -14.19 13.75
C ARG A 155 24.83 -13.33 14.34
N HIS A 156 23.64 -13.31 13.75
CA HIS A 156 22.51 -12.51 14.27
C HIS A 156 22.12 -12.87 15.70
N ARG A 157 22.19 -14.17 16.06
CA ARG A 157 21.99 -14.65 17.42
C ARG A 157 22.97 -14.04 18.40
N ASP A 158 24.26 -14.13 18.08
CA ASP A 158 25.35 -13.64 18.93
C ASP A 158 25.26 -12.11 19.11
N VAL A 159 24.98 -11.37 18.04
CA VAL A 159 24.79 -9.91 18.07
C VAL A 159 23.57 -9.52 18.92
N LEU A 160 22.45 -10.26 18.82
CA LEU A 160 21.27 -9.98 19.62
C LEU A 160 21.48 -10.31 21.11
N GLN A 161 22.17 -11.41 21.42
CA GLN A 161 22.56 -11.76 22.78
C GLN A 161 23.47 -10.69 23.41
N TYR A 162 24.39 -10.13 22.63
CA TYR A 162 25.23 -9.02 23.08
C TYR A 162 24.43 -7.73 23.35
N ALA A 163 23.44 -7.43 22.51
CA ALA A 163 22.55 -6.29 22.72
C ALA A 163 21.63 -6.48 23.96
N LEU A 164 21.32 -7.74 24.31
CA LEU A 164 20.41 -8.16 25.38
C LEU A 164 21.08 -9.15 26.36
N PRO A 165 22.13 -8.73 27.10
CA PRO A 165 22.95 -9.64 27.89
C PRO A 165 22.18 -10.34 29.03
N SER A 166 21.04 -9.77 29.47
CA SER A 166 20.22 -10.37 30.53
C SER A 166 19.22 -11.41 30.01
N ALA A 167 19.00 -11.49 28.68
CA ALA A 167 18.08 -12.44 28.10
C ALA A 167 18.69 -13.85 28.04
N ALA A 168 17.90 -14.86 28.41
CA ALA A 168 18.29 -16.27 28.29
C ALA A 168 18.32 -16.72 26.83
N ASP A 169 19.13 -17.75 26.54
CA ASP A 169 19.32 -18.31 25.20
C ASP A 169 18.00 -18.65 24.49
N ASP A 170 17.05 -19.29 25.20
CA ASP A 170 15.76 -19.68 24.64
C ASP A 170 14.87 -18.47 24.29
N VAL A 171 15.07 -17.34 24.97
CA VAL A 171 14.36 -16.08 24.69
C VAL A 171 14.92 -15.44 23.42
N ILE A 172 16.24 -15.46 23.25
CA ILE A 172 16.90 -14.97 22.03
C ILE A 172 16.49 -15.80 20.81
N ASP A 173 16.51 -17.12 20.94
CA ASP A 173 16.13 -18.03 19.86
C ASP A 173 14.66 -17.84 19.45
N ARG A 174 13.75 -17.66 20.42
CA ARG A 174 12.35 -17.33 20.14
C ARG A 174 12.19 -15.95 19.49
N ALA A 175 12.99 -14.97 19.89
CA ALA A 175 12.92 -13.62 19.35
C ALA A 175 13.33 -13.60 17.87
N ILE A 176 14.41 -14.29 17.50
CA ILE A 176 14.91 -14.37 16.12
C ILE A 176 13.95 -15.13 15.20
N ASN A 177 13.35 -16.21 15.69
CA ASN A 177 12.35 -16.97 14.94
C ASN A 177 10.95 -16.33 14.95
N GLY A 178 10.80 -15.20 15.66
CA GLY A 178 9.53 -14.50 15.83
C GLY A 178 9.17 -13.57 14.67
N SER A 179 7.89 -13.20 14.58
CA SER A 179 7.37 -12.32 13.54
C SER A 179 7.88 -10.87 13.62
N HIS A 180 8.41 -10.45 14.77
CA HIS A 180 9.00 -9.13 15.01
C HIS A 180 10.43 -9.02 14.47
N PHE A 181 11.11 -10.14 14.24
CA PHE A 181 12.42 -10.15 13.62
C PHE A 181 12.29 -9.93 12.10
N LYS A 182 13.12 -9.04 11.56
CA LYS A 182 13.24 -8.81 10.12
C LYS A 182 14.71 -8.85 9.72
N LYS A 183 15.07 -9.83 8.91
CA LYS A 183 16.38 -9.95 8.26
C LYS A 183 16.47 -8.94 7.11
N ASP A 184 17.48 -8.09 7.12
CA ASP A 184 17.72 -7.06 6.11
C ASP A 184 18.90 -7.51 5.21
N VAL A 185 18.61 -8.35 4.20
CA VAL A 185 19.60 -8.90 3.26
C VAL A 185 20.25 -7.80 2.40
N SER A 186 21.58 -7.88 2.25
CA SER A 186 22.37 -6.91 1.47
C SER A 186 22.59 -7.41 0.04
N SER A 187 22.11 -6.67 -0.96
CA SER A 187 22.43 -6.92 -2.39
C SER A 187 22.13 -8.34 -2.90
N MET A 188 21.15 -9.03 -2.29
CA MET A 188 20.80 -10.43 -2.54
C MET A 188 21.92 -11.43 -2.18
N LEU A 189 22.81 -11.09 -1.25
CA LEU A 189 23.78 -11.98 -0.65
C LEU A 189 23.25 -12.43 0.72
N TYR A 190 22.67 -13.62 0.80
CA TYR A 190 21.84 -14.06 1.94
C TYR A 190 22.64 -14.35 3.22
N ASP A 191 23.94 -14.58 3.08
CA ASP A 191 24.89 -14.68 4.19
C ASP A 191 25.27 -13.29 4.75
N LEU A 192 24.97 -12.22 4.01
CA LEU A 192 25.26 -10.84 4.40
C LEU A 192 23.95 -10.10 4.68
N ALA A 193 23.64 -9.93 5.96
CA ALA A 193 22.40 -9.29 6.35
C ALA A 193 22.57 -8.52 7.65
N GLY A 194 21.92 -7.36 7.72
CA GLY A 194 21.55 -6.77 9.00
C GLY A 194 20.25 -7.37 9.54
N PHE A 195 19.74 -6.83 10.63
CA PHE A 195 18.40 -7.15 11.10
C PHE A 195 17.79 -6.01 11.91
N ARG A 196 16.48 -6.06 12.09
CA ARG A 196 15.75 -5.22 13.04
C ARG A 196 14.76 -6.05 13.82
N ILE A 197 14.59 -5.72 15.09
CA ILE A 197 13.67 -6.43 15.98
C ILE A 197 13.14 -5.52 17.08
N GLU A 198 11.83 -5.59 17.32
CA GLU A 198 11.20 -5.06 18.52
C GLU A 198 11.25 -6.12 19.63
N VAL A 199 11.79 -5.76 20.79
CA VAL A 199 12.09 -6.69 21.89
C VAL A 199 11.44 -6.25 23.21
N PRO A 200 10.14 -5.94 23.25
CA PRO A 200 9.51 -5.35 24.42
C PRO A 200 9.52 -6.25 25.65
N THR A 201 9.54 -7.56 25.47
CA THR A 201 9.60 -8.55 26.54
C THR A 201 11.03 -9.05 26.75
N ALA A 202 11.73 -9.42 25.67
CA ALA A 202 13.08 -9.96 25.75
C ALA A 202 14.09 -8.94 26.29
N GLY A 203 13.97 -7.67 25.87
CA GLY A 203 14.87 -6.59 26.31
C GLY A 203 14.40 -5.86 27.56
N ALA A 204 13.36 -6.33 28.26
CA ALA A 204 12.78 -5.61 29.39
C ALA A 204 13.78 -5.40 30.54
N GLN A 205 14.57 -6.42 30.88
CA GLN A 205 15.60 -6.34 31.92
C GLN A 205 16.78 -5.46 31.50
N ASP A 206 17.08 -5.44 30.21
CA ASP A 206 18.13 -4.60 29.64
C ASP A 206 17.65 -3.18 29.30
N PHE A 207 16.38 -2.86 29.55
CA PHE A 207 15.72 -1.60 29.17
C PHE A 207 15.73 -1.32 27.67
N VAL A 208 15.92 -2.34 26.83
CA VAL A 208 15.97 -2.22 25.36
C VAL A 208 14.58 -2.53 24.77
N ARG A 209 14.09 -1.64 23.91
CA ARG A 209 12.81 -1.83 23.18
C ARG A 209 12.99 -2.26 21.74
N TYR A 210 14.11 -1.91 21.12
CA TYR A 210 14.34 -2.13 19.71
C TYR A 210 15.84 -2.26 19.42
N VAL A 211 16.19 -3.16 18.52
CA VAL A 211 17.56 -3.39 18.05
C VAL A 211 17.57 -3.26 16.52
N ASN A 212 18.57 -2.57 15.98
CA ASN A 212 18.73 -2.31 14.55
C ASN A 212 20.20 -2.45 14.15
N VAL A 213 20.47 -3.42 13.29
CA VAL A 213 21.79 -3.80 12.83
C VAL A 213 21.82 -3.57 11.32
N TYR A 214 22.67 -2.67 10.86
CA TYR A 214 22.71 -2.27 9.45
C TYR A 214 24.10 -1.79 9.03
N THR A 215 24.27 -1.54 7.74
CA THR A 215 25.52 -1.00 7.15
C THR A 215 25.30 0.41 6.63
N THR A 216 26.38 1.18 6.50
CA THR A 216 26.35 2.58 6.06
C THR A 216 26.67 2.77 4.58
N ASP A 217 27.04 1.72 3.83
CA ASP A 217 27.30 1.78 2.39
C ASP A 217 26.10 2.30 1.58
N LYS A 218 24.88 2.11 2.10
CA LYS A 218 23.64 2.72 1.55
C LYS A 218 23.70 4.25 1.43
N SER A 219 24.58 4.92 2.19
CA SER A 219 24.72 6.39 2.19
C SER A 219 25.05 6.93 0.79
N ALA A 220 25.80 6.18 -0.02
CA ALA A 220 26.12 6.54 -1.41
C ALA A 220 24.87 6.69 -2.31
N THR A 221 23.77 6.04 -1.94
CA THR A 221 22.50 6.05 -2.71
C THR A 221 21.33 6.62 -1.90
N TYR A 222 21.61 7.18 -0.72
CA TYR A 222 20.59 7.79 0.13
C TYR A 222 20.13 9.12 -0.47
N GLN A 223 18.81 9.28 -0.59
CA GLN A 223 18.21 10.51 -1.10
C GLN A 223 16.95 10.88 -0.30
N LEU A 224 16.81 12.16 0.05
CA LEU A 224 15.63 12.68 0.75
C LEU A 224 14.42 12.86 -0.17
N TYR A 225 14.68 13.10 -1.46
CA TYR A 225 13.66 13.33 -2.48
C TYR A 225 13.73 12.25 -3.57
N PRO A 226 12.62 11.93 -4.26
CA PRO A 226 12.64 10.97 -5.34
C PRO A 226 13.56 11.44 -6.49
N GLY A 227 14.68 10.74 -6.65
CA GLY A 227 15.61 10.86 -7.78
C GLY A 227 15.94 9.49 -8.37
N ALA A 228 17.12 9.36 -9.00
CA ALA A 228 17.56 8.14 -9.69
C ALA A 228 17.66 6.92 -8.77
N PHE A 229 17.93 7.13 -7.49
CA PHE A 229 18.06 6.04 -6.52
C PHE A 229 16.72 5.59 -5.95
N ARG A 230 15.58 6.11 -6.46
CA ARG A 230 14.26 5.79 -5.89
C ARG A 230 13.98 4.30 -6.04
N ARG A 231 13.02 3.81 -5.24
CA ARG A 231 12.48 2.48 -5.48
C ARG A 231 11.69 2.50 -6.78
N HIS A 232 12.13 1.69 -7.74
CA HIS A 232 11.45 1.52 -9.02
C HIS A 232 10.38 0.45 -8.92
N ARG A 233 9.45 0.48 -9.85
CA ARG A 233 8.34 -0.45 -9.96
C ARG A 233 8.30 -1.05 -11.36
N PRO A 234 7.72 -2.25 -11.56
CA PRO A 234 7.69 -2.89 -12.87
C PRO A 234 7.07 -2.01 -13.97
N TRP A 235 6.12 -1.12 -13.64
CA TRP A 235 5.59 -0.17 -14.61
C TRP A 235 6.58 0.90 -15.11
N ASP A 236 7.74 1.07 -14.45
CA ASP A 236 8.79 1.99 -14.90
C ASP A 236 9.48 1.50 -16.19
N ILE A 237 9.30 0.22 -16.58
CA ILE A 237 9.76 -0.32 -17.86
C ILE A 237 8.69 -0.29 -18.97
N LEU A 238 7.52 0.32 -18.72
CA LEU A 238 6.57 0.60 -19.79
C LEU A 238 7.20 1.53 -20.84
N PRO A 239 6.86 1.42 -22.14
CA PRO A 239 7.57 2.11 -23.22
C PRO A 239 7.75 3.62 -23.03
N HIS A 240 6.74 4.32 -22.50
CA HIS A 240 6.77 5.76 -22.26
C HIS A 240 7.66 6.18 -21.07
N ARG A 241 8.10 5.24 -20.23
CA ARG A 241 8.96 5.46 -19.04
C ARG A 241 10.33 4.81 -19.15
N LEU A 242 10.47 3.85 -20.06
CA LEU A 242 11.64 3.00 -20.21
C LEU A 242 12.94 3.80 -20.40
N GLN A 243 12.89 4.90 -21.16
CA GLN A 243 14.04 5.80 -21.33
C GLN A 243 14.46 6.45 -20.00
N GLY A 244 13.50 6.87 -19.18
CA GLY A 244 13.76 7.42 -17.85
C GLY A 244 14.34 6.37 -16.91
N MET A 245 13.83 5.14 -16.96
CA MET A 245 14.40 4.00 -16.21
C MET A 245 15.86 3.73 -16.59
N LEU A 246 16.17 3.69 -17.89
CA LEU A 246 17.54 3.49 -18.36
C LEU A 246 18.48 4.62 -17.93
N ALA A 247 18.01 5.87 -17.95
CA ALA A 247 18.78 7.00 -17.44
C ALA A 247 19.01 6.91 -15.91
N ASP A 248 18.05 6.40 -15.14
CA ASP A 248 18.21 6.15 -13.71
C ASP A 248 19.22 5.03 -13.43
N LEU A 249 19.21 3.96 -14.23
CA LEU A 249 20.22 2.89 -14.16
C LEU A 249 21.62 3.41 -14.46
N GLU A 250 21.76 4.25 -15.48
CA GLU A 250 23.06 4.86 -15.83
C GLU A 250 23.58 5.74 -14.69
N LYS A 251 22.74 6.61 -14.11
CA LYS A 251 23.13 7.40 -12.93
C LYS A 251 23.53 6.54 -11.74
N THR A 252 22.84 5.41 -11.55
CA THR A 252 23.18 4.46 -10.48
C THR A 252 24.52 3.78 -10.77
N GLY A 253 24.79 3.40 -12.02
CA GLY A 253 26.06 2.82 -12.44
C GLY A 253 27.22 3.79 -12.27
N ASN A 254 27.04 5.05 -12.68
CA ASN A 254 28.03 6.11 -12.48
C ASN A 254 28.33 6.31 -10.99
N MET A 255 27.31 6.27 -10.12
CA MET A 255 27.54 6.35 -8.67
C MET A 255 28.38 5.18 -8.15
N TYR A 256 28.13 3.95 -8.62
CA TYR A 256 28.96 2.80 -8.25
C TYR A 256 30.39 2.91 -8.82
N ASP A 257 30.55 3.48 -10.01
CA ASP A 257 31.86 3.78 -10.60
C ASP A 257 32.66 4.79 -9.76
N GLU A 258 32.01 5.87 -9.31
CA GLU A 258 32.62 6.82 -8.38
C GLU A 258 33.01 6.14 -7.06
N CYS A 259 32.11 5.34 -6.49
CA CYS A 259 32.36 4.63 -5.23
C CYS A 259 33.54 3.64 -5.30
N ARG A 260 33.81 3.04 -6.46
CA ARG A 260 34.96 2.15 -6.67
C ARG A 260 36.27 2.88 -7.04
N GLY A 261 36.27 4.22 -6.99
CA GLY A 261 37.50 5.01 -7.13
C GLY A 261 37.77 5.60 -8.51
N LEU A 262 36.76 5.72 -9.39
CA LEU A 262 36.97 6.33 -10.72
C LEU A 262 37.56 7.75 -10.63
N SER A 263 37.14 8.55 -9.64
CA SER A 263 37.67 9.89 -9.36
C SER A 263 38.84 9.93 -8.36
N GLY A 264 39.37 8.77 -7.99
CA GLY A 264 40.55 8.64 -7.12
C GLY A 264 40.27 8.41 -5.64
N ALA A 265 39.01 8.48 -5.19
CA ALA A 265 38.62 8.17 -3.81
C ALA A 265 37.72 6.94 -3.74
N LEU A 266 38.06 5.99 -2.87
CA LEU A 266 37.24 4.80 -2.61
C LEU A 266 36.17 5.13 -1.57
N GLN A 267 34.93 4.69 -1.81
CA GLN A 267 33.84 4.83 -0.85
C GLN A 267 33.80 3.62 0.07
N GLU A 268 34.15 3.84 1.34
CA GLU A 268 34.06 2.83 2.40
C GLU A 268 32.62 2.65 2.90
N GLY A 269 32.43 1.63 3.75
CA GLY A 269 31.17 1.39 4.45
C GLY A 269 31.40 0.78 5.82
N ALA A 270 30.68 1.29 6.81
CA ALA A 270 30.75 0.84 8.20
C ALA A 270 29.61 -0.11 8.55
N ALA A 271 29.82 -0.93 9.58
CA ALA A 271 28.80 -1.78 10.20
C ALA A 271 28.30 -1.10 11.49
N ARG A 272 26.98 -1.02 11.69
CA ARG A 272 26.37 -0.28 12.80
C ARG A 272 25.35 -1.14 13.55
N LEU A 273 25.50 -1.21 14.86
CA LEU A 273 24.55 -1.79 15.81
C LEU A 273 23.94 -0.66 16.62
N GLU A 274 22.62 -0.56 16.64
CA GLU A 274 21.85 0.48 17.32
C GLU A 274 20.80 -0.15 18.21
N VAL A 275 20.70 0.32 19.46
CA VAL A 275 19.73 -0.11 20.45
C VAL A 275 18.92 1.08 20.96
N ARG A 276 17.60 0.90 21.06
CA ARG A 276 16.71 1.89 21.67
C ARG A 276 16.51 1.54 23.14
N VAL A 277 17.07 2.37 24.01
CA VAL A 277 17.14 2.10 25.45
C VAL A 277 16.27 3.09 26.21
N ARG A 278 15.48 2.60 27.17
CA ARG A 278 14.74 3.48 28.07
C ARG A 278 15.73 4.26 28.92
N VAL A 279 15.51 5.56 29.03
CA VAL A 279 16.35 6.46 29.83
C VAL A 279 16.12 6.16 31.30
N VAL A 280 17.11 5.56 31.95
CA VAL A 280 17.16 5.28 33.39
C VAL A 280 18.55 5.68 33.89
N PRO A 281 18.66 6.38 35.05
CA PRO A 281 19.96 6.74 35.62
C PRO A 281 20.90 5.53 35.73
N GLY A 282 22.14 5.69 35.26
CA GLY A 282 23.18 4.65 35.32
C GLY A 282 23.08 3.53 34.27
N VAL A 283 21.96 3.38 33.55
CA VAL A 283 21.80 2.29 32.56
C VAL A 283 22.32 2.67 31.18
N VAL A 284 22.09 3.91 30.76
CA VAL A 284 22.29 4.35 29.37
C VAL A 284 23.77 4.38 28.99
N ALA A 285 24.64 4.83 29.88
CA ALA A 285 26.07 4.98 29.60
C ALA A 285 26.80 3.64 29.39
N ASP A 286 26.28 2.54 29.95
CA ASP A 286 26.97 1.25 29.95
C ASP A 286 26.59 0.35 28.75
N LYS A 287 25.80 0.86 27.81
CA LYS A 287 25.31 0.08 26.68
C LYS A 287 26.32 0.04 25.53
N LEU A 288 26.43 -1.14 24.90
CA LEU A 288 27.28 -1.40 23.73
C LEU A 288 28.79 -1.15 23.99
N ARG A 289 29.29 -1.55 25.16
CA ARG A 289 30.71 -1.52 25.54
C ARG A 289 31.38 -2.89 25.43
N ASP A 290 32.70 -2.94 25.59
CA ASP A 290 33.50 -4.15 25.70
C ASP A 290 33.46 -5.05 24.45
N LEU A 291 33.22 -4.46 23.28
CA LEU A 291 33.23 -5.22 22.02
C LEU A 291 34.68 -5.47 21.57
N THR A 292 35.18 -6.67 21.84
CA THR A 292 36.55 -7.04 21.46
C THR A 292 36.72 -7.19 19.94
N ARG A 293 37.96 -7.00 19.48
CA ARG A 293 38.32 -7.17 18.06
C ARG A 293 38.05 -8.58 17.53
N ASP A 294 38.23 -9.61 18.36
CA ASP A 294 37.99 -11.00 17.96
C ASP A 294 36.51 -11.24 17.67
N VAL A 295 35.64 -10.68 18.51
CA VAL A 295 34.18 -10.71 18.32
C VAL A 295 33.80 -9.96 17.03
N ILE A 296 34.38 -8.79 16.79
CA ILE A 296 34.18 -8.03 15.55
C ILE A 296 34.57 -8.88 14.33
N ASN A 297 35.77 -9.46 14.31
CA ASN A 297 36.26 -10.28 13.20
C ASN A 297 35.35 -11.51 12.94
N ASP A 298 34.71 -12.03 13.98
CA ASP A 298 33.76 -13.12 13.86
C ASP A 298 32.40 -12.68 13.34
N TRP A 299 31.91 -11.49 13.70
CA TRP A 299 30.56 -11.00 13.36
C TRP A 299 30.44 -10.26 12.04
N VAL A 300 31.49 -9.55 11.62
CA VAL A 300 31.50 -8.79 10.37
C VAL A 300 32.50 -9.37 9.38
N VAL A 301 32.28 -9.07 8.10
CA VAL A 301 33.21 -9.34 7.01
C VAL A 301 33.52 -8.04 6.28
N GLY A 302 34.78 -7.82 5.95
CA GLY A 302 35.23 -6.66 5.17
C GLY A 302 35.52 -7.05 3.72
N PHE A 303 35.09 -6.20 2.79
CA PHE A 303 35.45 -6.27 1.37
C PHE A 303 36.25 -5.03 1.00
N SER A 304 37.17 -5.14 0.04
CA SER A 304 37.73 -3.91 -0.53
C SER A 304 36.59 -3.10 -1.21
N PRO A 305 36.59 -1.76 -1.11
CA PRO A 305 35.61 -0.93 -1.79
C PRO A 305 35.55 -1.21 -3.30
N LEU A 306 36.71 -1.44 -3.92
CA LEU A 306 36.80 -1.78 -5.34
C LEU A 306 35.96 -3.02 -5.67
N GLU A 307 36.13 -4.12 -4.94
CA GLU A 307 35.40 -5.37 -5.18
C GLU A 307 33.91 -5.23 -4.89
N TRP A 308 33.55 -4.62 -3.74
CA TRP A 308 32.16 -4.46 -3.32
C TRP A 308 31.34 -3.66 -4.34
N TRP A 309 31.85 -2.50 -4.74
CA TRP A 309 31.17 -1.62 -5.67
C TRP A 309 31.22 -2.15 -7.11
N THR A 310 32.29 -2.84 -7.50
CA THR A 310 32.38 -3.52 -8.79
C THR A 310 31.36 -4.64 -8.93
N MET A 311 31.14 -5.43 -7.87
CA MET A 311 30.10 -6.47 -7.86
C MET A 311 28.70 -5.87 -8.10
N ARG A 312 28.37 -4.78 -7.40
CA ARG A 312 27.09 -4.08 -7.60
C ARG A 312 26.98 -3.46 -8.99
N TYR A 313 28.06 -2.88 -9.50
CA TYR A 313 28.13 -2.33 -10.84
C TYR A 313 27.84 -3.37 -11.93
N TRP A 314 28.48 -4.54 -11.86
CA TRP A 314 28.26 -5.60 -12.85
C TRP A 314 26.84 -6.17 -12.80
N ARG A 315 26.26 -6.35 -11.60
CA ARG A 315 24.85 -6.73 -11.45
C ARG A 315 23.94 -5.70 -12.11
N LEU A 316 24.12 -4.42 -11.80
CA LEU A 316 23.34 -3.34 -12.40
C LEU A 316 23.52 -3.29 -13.92
N SER A 317 24.73 -3.53 -14.43
CA SER A 317 25.03 -3.56 -15.87
C SER A 317 24.31 -4.70 -16.58
N ALA A 318 24.26 -5.90 -15.97
CA ALA A 318 23.46 -7.01 -16.49
C ALA A 318 21.96 -6.66 -16.55
N LEU A 319 21.43 -6.00 -15.52
CA LEU A 319 20.04 -5.52 -15.51
C LEU A 319 19.79 -4.45 -16.58
N LYS A 320 20.77 -3.56 -16.83
CA LYS A 320 20.71 -2.59 -17.93
C LYS A 320 20.63 -3.30 -19.28
N LEU A 321 21.40 -4.37 -19.51
CA LEU A 321 21.31 -5.16 -20.74
C LEU A 321 19.92 -5.77 -20.95
N VAL A 322 19.32 -6.32 -19.89
CA VAL A 322 17.94 -6.85 -19.93
C VAL A 322 16.95 -5.76 -20.33
N ILE A 323 16.98 -4.62 -19.64
CA ILE A 323 16.03 -3.52 -19.86
C ILE A 323 16.27 -2.83 -21.22
N SER A 324 17.51 -2.71 -21.68
CA SER A 324 17.85 -2.23 -23.02
C SER A 324 17.33 -3.18 -24.11
N SER A 325 17.46 -4.50 -23.93
CA SER A 325 16.91 -5.46 -24.90
C SER A 325 15.38 -5.32 -25.04
N ALA A 326 14.68 -5.05 -23.93
CA ALA A 326 13.25 -4.77 -23.94
C ALA A 326 12.92 -3.41 -24.62
N GLN A 327 13.84 -2.43 -24.59
CA GLN A 327 13.69 -1.17 -25.32
C GLN A 327 13.79 -1.36 -26.83
N ASP A 328 14.67 -2.25 -27.29
CA ASP A 328 14.92 -2.50 -28.70
C ASP A 328 13.91 -3.49 -29.32
N ALA A 329 13.33 -4.38 -28.50
CA ALA A 329 12.38 -5.39 -28.95
C ALA A 329 11.07 -4.79 -29.51
N PRO A 330 10.44 -5.40 -30.53
CA PRO A 330 9.07 -5.04 -30.95
C PRO A 330 8.04 -5.12 -29.81
N PRO A 331 6.99 -4.27 -29.81
CA PRO A 331 5.99 -4.23 -28.74
C PRO A 331 5.35 -5.58 -28.40
N ARG A 332 5.08 -6.40 -29.42
CA ARG A 332 4.53 -7.76 -29.27
C ARG A 332 5.40 -8.69 -28.43
N LEU A 333 6.72 -8.51 -28.46
CA LEU A 333 7.65 -9.35 -27.71
C LEU A 333 7.77 -8.90 -26.26
N ARG A 334 7.67 -7.59 -25.99
CA ARG A 334 7.78 -7.02 -24.64
C ARG A 334 6.66 -7.46 -23.70
N ILE A 335 5.51 -7.81 -24.27
CA ILE A 335 4.34 -8.22 -23.51
C ILE A 335 4.21 -9.74 -23.34
N MET A 336 5.08 -10.52 -23.97
CA MET A 336 5.04 -11.96 -23.73
C MET A 336 5.23 -12.23 -22.23
N PRO A 337 4.46 -13.14 -21.61
CA PRO A 337 4.57 -13.44 -20.20
C PRO A 337 6.01 -13.64 -19.70
N PRO A 338 6.90 -14.36 -20.41
CA PRO A 338 8.27 -14.52 -19.95
C PRO A 338 9.12 -13.24 -19.99
N ALA A 339 8.83 -12.33 -20.93
CA ALA A 339 9.48 -11.01 -20.98
C ALA A 339 8.97 -10.07 -19.88
N LEU A 340 7.68 -10.13 -19.56
CA LEU A 340 7.09 -9.41 -18.42
C LEU A 340 7.68 -9.91 -17.09
N GLY A 341 7.82 -11.23 -16.94
CA GLY A 341 8.49 -11.84 -15.80
C GLY A 341 9.92 -11.35 -15.65
N MET A 342 10.69 -11.37 -16.74
CA MET A 342 12.08 -10.91 -16.74
C MET A 342 12.20 -9.42 -16.39
N GLY A 343 11.31 -8.59 -16.92
CA GLY A 343 11.26 -7.17 -16.60
C GLY A 343 10.94 -6.90 -15.13
N ALA A 344 9.96 -7.61 -14.57
CA ALA A 344 9.56 -7.49 -13.17
C ALA A 344 10.68 -7.93 -12.21
N ILE A 345 11.30 -9.09 -12.45
CA ILE A 345 12.40 -9.57 -11.61
C ILE A 345 13.63 -8.66 -11.74
N ALA A 346 13.90 -8.10 -12.92
CA ALA A 346 15.00 -7.15 -13.09
C ALA A 346 14.80 -5.88 -12.24
N ILE A 347 13.58 -5.38 -12.12
CA ILE A 347 13.27 -4.25 -11.23
C ILE A 347 13.40 -4.63 -9.75
N TRP A 348 12.99 -5.85 -9.38
CA TRP A 348 13.20 -6.34 -8.02
C TRP A 348 14.69 -6.42 -7.67
N MET A 349 15.51 -7.05 -8.53
CA MET A 349 16.95 -7.16 -8.36
C MET A 349 17.63 -5.78 -8.31
N LYS A 350 17.23 -4.84 -9.19
CA LYS A 350 17.73 -3.46 -9.15
C LYS A 350 17.46 -2.83 -7.80
N ASN A 351 16.24 -2.97 -7.29
CA ASN A 351 15.88 -2.40 -6.01
C ASN A 351 16.69 -3.05 -4.88
N ALA A 352 16.96 -4.36 -4.95
CA ALA A 352 17.74 -5.08 -3.96
C ALA A 352 19.20 -4.61 -3.82
N LEU A 353 19.76 -3.96 -4.85
CA LEU A 353 21.11 -3.36 -4.79
C LEU A 353 21.16 -2.05 -3.96
N ILE A 354 20.01 -1.46 -3.66
CA ILE A 354 19.88 -0.17 -2.96
C ILE A 354 19.05 -0.32 -1.67
N TYR A 355 18.07 -1.21 -1.71
CA TYR A 355 17.00 -1.36 -0.73
C TYR A 355 16.91 -2.80 -0.23
N ARG A 356 16.21 -2.95 0.89
CA ARG A 356 15.87 -4.23 1.51
C ARG A 356 14.91 -5.05 0.64
N LEU A 357 15.05 -6.38 0.72
CA LEU A 357 14.16 -7.35 0.08
C LEU A 357 12.77 -7.41 0.76
N GLY A 358 11.76 -7.87 0.02
CA GLY A 358 10.46 -8.30 0.59
C GLY A 358 9.50 -7.18 1.03
N GLU A 359 9.81 -5.92 0.77
CA GLU A 359 8.97 -4.80 1.19
C GLU A 359 7.86 -4.45 0.16
N GLN A 360 7.71 -5.21 -0.93
CA GLN A 360 6.74 -4.90 -1.98
C GLN A 360 5.71 -6.03 -2.13
N ARG A 361 4.42 -5.74 -2.00
CA ARG A 361 3.37 -6.78 -2.08
C ARG A 361 3.39 -7.65 -3.36
N TRP A 362 4.02 -7.19 -4.43
CA TRP A 362 4.08 -7.90 -5.71
C TRP A 362 5.32 -8.80 -5.85
N ASP A 363 6.30 -8.70 -4.95
CA ASP A 363 7.57 -9.42 -5.09
C ASP A 363 7.45 -10.92 -4.79
N THR A 364 6.52 -11.33 -3.93
CA THR A 364 6.45 -12.70 -3.40
C THR A 364 6.29 -13.75 -4.51
N ASP A 365 5.39 -13.53 -5.45
CA ASP A 365 5.10 -14.52 -6.51
C ASP A 365 6.19 -14.53 -7.58
N ILE A 366 6.65 -13.36 -8.01
CA ILE A 366 7.67 -13.26 -9.08
C ILE A 366 9.05 -13.73 -8.62
N VAL A 367 9.43 -13.47 -7.38
CA VAL A 367 10.74 -13.91 -6.85
C VAL A 367 10.80 -15.42 -6.77
N LYS A 368 9.75 -16.08 -6.27
CA LYS A 368 9.71 -17.55 -6.22
C LYS A 368 9.71 -18.18 -7.61
N ASN A 369 8.89 -17.66 -8.52
CA ASN A 369 8.78 -18.24 -9.86
C ASN A 369 10.02 -17.98 -10.72
N ALA A 370 10.69 -16.83 -10.58
CA ALA A 370 11.86 -16.50 -11.37
C ALA A 370 13.18 -17.02 -10.77
N ALA A 371 13.19 -17.53 -9.54
CA ALA A 371 14.38 -18.08 -8.90
C ALA A 371 14.95 -19.24 -9.69
N PHE A 372 16.24 -19.56 -9.50
CA PHE A 372 16.84 -20.83 -9.92
C PHE A 372 16.12 -22.00 -9.23
N TRP A 373 16.00 -23.14 -9.89
CA TRP A 373 15.38 -24.34 -9.32
C TRP A 373 16.42 -25.45 -9.23
N ASP A 374 16.60 -26.00 -8.03
CA ASP A 374 17.50 -27.12 -7.78
C ASP A 374 16.76 -28.43 -8.05
N SER A 375 17.27 -29.23 -8.98
CA SER A 375 16.94 -30.65 -9.09
C SER A 375 17.87 -31.46 -8.18
N ASN A 376 17.37 -32.56 -7.63
CA ASN A 376 18.22 -33.59 -7.01
C ASN A 376 19.17 -34.31 -8.00
N ASP A 377 19.07 -34.02 -9.30
CA ASP A 377 20.02 -34.47 -10.32
C ASP A 377 21.06 -33.38 -10.59
N ASP A 378 22.34 -33.73 -10.37
CA ASP A 378 23.53 -32.87 -10.49
C ASP A 378 23.78 -32.33 -11.92
N GLU A 379 23.01 -32.76 -12.90
CA GLU A 379 23.09 -32.30 -14.27
C GLU A 379 21.76 -31.65 -14.69
N ASN A 380 21.73 -30.33 -14.65
CA ASN A 380 20.61 -29.47 -15.05
C ASN A 380 20.42 -29.47 -16.59
N ASN A 381 20.42 -30.66 -17.20
CA ASN A 381 20.33 -30.97 -18.62
C ASN A 381 18.93 -31.48 -19.01
N ALA A 382 17.97 -31.52 -18.09
CA ALA A 382 16.62 -31.98 -18.33
C ALA A 382 15.87 -31.05 -19.32
N GLU A 383 15.13 -31.63 -20.25
CA GLU A 383 14.33 -30.86 -21.22
C GLU A 383 13.16 -30.14 -20.50
N GLU A 384 12.63 -29.04 -21.06
CA GLU A 384 11.60 -28.20 -20.39
C GLU A 384 10.35 -28.99 -19.95
N ALA A 385 10.02 -30.07 -20.67
CA ALA A 385 8.94 -30.99 -20.31
C ALA A 385 9.26 -31.83 -19.06
N GLU A 386 10.48 -32.34 -18.93
CA GLU A 386 10.94 -33.10 -17.77
C GLU A 386 11.02 -32.21 -16.53
N ILE A 387 11.46 -30.95 -16.69
CA ILE A 387 11.44 -29.94 -15.63
C ILE A 387 10.00 -29.73 -15.11
N GLN A 388 9.01 -29.64 -15.99
CA GLN A 388 7.60 -29.49 -15.59
C GLN A 388 7.08 -30.71 -14.83
N ASP A 389 7.45 -31.91 -15.27
CA ASP A 389 7.06 -33.15 -14.60
C ASP A 389 7.70 -33.27 -13.20
N MET A 390 8.98 -32.89 -13.05
CA MET A 390 9.66 -32.86 -11.75
C MET A 390 9.05 -31.82 -10.79
N ILE A 391 8.64 -30.65 -11.30
CA ILE A 391 7.94 -29.64 -10.50
C ILE A 391 6.59 -30.17 -10.04
N ALA A 392 5.83 -30.80 -10.94
CA ALA A 392 4.52 -31.38 -10.64
C ALA A 392 4.62 -32.53 -9.63
N ALA A 393 5.71 -33.31 -9.70
CA ALA A 393 6.03 -34.38 -8.75
C ALA A 393 6.56 -33.88 -7.39
N GLY A 394 6.99 -32.61 -7.31
CA GLY A 394 7.58 -32.02 -6.11
C GLY A 394 9.07 -32.33 -5.91
N ASP A 395 9.73 -32.87 -6.93
CA ASP A 395 11.14 -33.27 -6.90
C ASP A 395 12.11 -32.12 -7.19
N MET A 396 11.59 -30.93 -7.52
CA MET A 396 12.34 -29.72 -7.81
C MET A 396 11.69 -28.50 -7.14
N GLY A 397 12.49 -27.62 -6.53
CA GLY A 397 12.01 -26.43 -5.82
C GLY A 397 12.87 -25.18 -6.07
N PRO A 398 12.33 -23.97 -5.84
CA PRO A 398 13.08 -22.73 -6.05
C PRO A 398 14.16 -22.55 -4.98
N ALA A 399 15.41 -22.38 -5.42
CA ALA A 399 16.53 -21.99 -4.60
C ALA A 399 16.57 -20.45 -4.44
N LEU A 400 16.00 -19.96 -3.35
CA LEU A 400 15.93 -18.55 -3.01
C LEU A 400 17.18 -18.08 -2.27
N GLU A 401 17.53 -18.76 -1.19
CA GLU A 401 18.60 -18.38 -0.25
C GLU A 401 19.69 -19.45 -0.15
N GLU A 402 19.38 -20.68 -0.55
CA GLU A 402 20.13 -21.92 -0.29
C GLU A 402 21.55 -21.88 -0.88
N ARG A 403 21.76 -21.09 -1.93
CA ARG A 403 23.06 -20.92 -2.61
C ARG A 403 23.83 -19.68 -2.15
N GLY A 404 23.43 -19.04 -1.05
CA GLY A 404 24.03 -17.81 -0.51
C GLY A 404 23.77 -16.55 -1.35
N CYS A 405 23.23 -16.71 -2.57
CA CYS A 405 22.85 -15.63 -3.47
C CYS A 405 21.60 -15.99 -4.27
N TYR A 406 20.79 -14.97 -4.60
CA TYR A 406 19.67 -15.14 -5.53
C TYR A 406 20.18 -15.31 -6.97
N PHE A 407 19.69 -16.33 -7.67
CA PHE A 407 19.92 -16.57 -9.09
C PHE A 407 18.59 -16.61 -9.85
N VAL A 408 18.56 -16.10 -11.08
CA VAL A 408 17.38 -16.17 -11.95
C VAL A 408 17.45 -17.46 -12.78
N SER A 409 16.36 -18.22 -12.86
CA SER A 409 16.29 -19.48 -13.62
C SER A 409 16.47 -19.25 -15.13
N ALA A 410 17.44 -19.97 -15.70
CA ALA A 410 17.60 -20.23 -17.14
C ALA A 410 17.21 -19.05 -18.04
N VAL A 411 17.84 -17.88 -17.83
CA VAL A 411 17.57 -16.69 -18.63
C VAL A 411 17.88 -16.97 -20.10
N GLU A 412 16.88 -16.86 -20.96
CA GLU A 412 17.00 -17.09 -22.39
C GLU A 412 17.09 -15.77 -23.15
N LYS A 413 17.70 -15.82 -24.34
CA LYS A 413 17.73 -14.70 -25.28
C LYS A 413 17.27 -15.16 -26.66
N THR A 414 15.98 -15.00 -26.93
CA THR A 414 15.41 -15.24 -28.24
C THR A 414 14.88 -13.93 -28.85
N TRP A 415 14.92 -13.82 -30.18
CA TRP A 415 14.45 -12.63 -30.92
C TRP A 415 15.04 -11.28 -30.45
N GLY A 416 16.24 -11.32 -29.84
CA GLY A 416 16.94 -10.14 -29.35
C GLY A 416 16.50 -9.61 -27.98
N ILE A 417 15.57 -10.28 -27.28
CA ILE A 417 15.11 -9.89 -25.94
C ILE A 417 15.50 -10.96 -24.91
N TYR A 418 15.89 -10.54 -23.70
CA TYR A 418 16.06 -11.46 -22.57
C TYR A 418 14.72 -11.75 -21.91
N HIS A 419 14.45 -13.02 -21.63
CA HIS A 419 13.21 -13.44 -20.99
C HIS A 419 13.42 -14.66 -20.07
N LEU A 420 12.45 -14.90 -19.18
CA LEU A 420 12.41 -16.15 -18.42
C LEU A 420 12.01 -17.33 -19.33
N PRO A 421 12.23 -18.58 -18.94
CA PRO A 421 11.60 -19.74 -19.59
C PRO A 421 10.07 -19.66 -19.50
N MET A 422 9.36 -20.30 -20.42
CA MET A 422 7.89 -20.32 -20.40
C MET A 422 7.38 -21.00 -19.12
N ALA A 423 8.09 -22.05 -18.69
CA ALA A 423 7.94 -22.74 -17.42
C ALA A 423 7.90 -21.85 -16.16
N ARG A 424 8.43 -20.63 -16.22
CA ARG A 424 8.60 -19.70 -15.08
C ARG A 424 7.66 -18.49 -15.15
N THR A 425 6.64 -18.57 -16.00
CA THR A 425 5.68 -17.48 -16.20
C THR A 425 4.56 -17.52 -15.17
N LEU A 426 4.06 -16.33 -14.84
CA LEU A 426 2.88 -16.15 -14.00
C LEU A 426 1.62 -16.06 -14.86
N ASP A 427 0.47 -16.22 -14.23
CA ASP A 427 -0.80 -15.92 -14.90
C ASP A 427 -0.89 -14.43 -15.23
N ALA A 428 -1.70 -14.15 -16.25
CA ALA A 428 -1.78 -12.81 -16.82
C ALA A 428 -2.42 -11.78 -15.87
N ALA A 429 -3.27 -12.21 -14.93
CA ALA A 429 -3.84 -11.32 -13.91
C ALA A 429 -2.78 -10.91 -12.88
N THR A 430 -1.89 -11.83 -12.49
CA THR A 430 -0.75 -11.54 -11.64
C THR A 430 0.21 -10.55 -12.32
N TYR A 431 0.49 -10.71 -13.62
CA TYR A 431 1.28 -9.69 -14.34
C TYR A 431 0.58 -8.33 -14.40
N ALA A 432 -0.73 -8.28 -14.63
CA ALA A 432 -1.47 -7.02 -14.58
C ALA A 432 -1.28 -6.32 -13.22
N MET A 433 -1.40 -7.06 -12.11
CA MET A 433 -1.16 -6.56 -10.76
C MET A 433 0.27 -6.04 -10.58
N ILE A 434 1.29 -6.82 -10.97
CA ILE A 434 2.72 -6.46 -10.86
C ILE A 434 3.01 -5.15 -11.59
N TYR A 435 2.44 -4.97 -12.79
CA TYR A 435 2.58 -3.77 -13.60
C TYR A 435 1.57 -2.65 -13.25
N ASN A 436 0.76 -2.85 -12.20
CA ASN A 436 -0.23 -1.89 -11.71
C ASN A 436 -1.18 -1.41 -12.82
N VAL A 437 -1.61 -2.36 -13.64
CA VAL A 437 -2.73 -2.24 -14.57
C VAL A 437 -3.82 -3.22 -14.14
N ASN A 438 -5.05 -3.03 -14.60
CA ASN A 438 -6.16 -3.84 -14.07
C ASN A 438 -6.47 -5.05 -14.96
N THR A 439 -6.02 -5.03 -16.21
CA THR A 439 -6.23 -6.12 -17.16
C THR A 439 -5.01 -6.32 -18.04
N VAL A 440 -4.90 -7.52 -18.61
CA VAL A 440 -3.91 -7.87 -19.64
C VAL A 440 -4.07 -6.97 -20.87
N TYR A 441 -5.31 -6.64 -21.23
CA TYR A 441 -5.59 -5.72 -22.34
C TYR A 441 -5.07 -4.29 -22.07
N GLU A 442 -5.16 -3.79 -20.83
CA GLU A 442 -4.52 -2.52 -20.47
C GLU A 442 -3.00 -2.61 -20.55
N LEU A 443 -2.42 -3.76 -20.17
CA LEU A 443 -0.99 -4.03 -20.33
C LEU A 443 -0.59 -4.01 -21.81
N GLU A 444 -1.38 -4.65 -22.68
CA GLU A 444 -1.21 -4.66 -24.15
C GLU A 444 -1.23 -3.26 -24.71
N LEU A 445 -2.25 -2.48 -24.38
CA LEU A 445 -2.31 -1.09 -24.81
C LEU A 445 -1.12 -0.27 -24.31
N ALA A 446 -0.68 -0.47 -23.07
CA ALA A 446 0.45 0.25 -22.50
C ALA A 446 1.77 -0.07 -23.22
N PHE A 447 1.99 -1.33 -23.62
CA PHE A 447 3.16 -1.75 -24.37
C PHE A 447 3.09 -1.43 -25.88
N MET A 448 1.89 -1.44 -26.47
CA MET A 448 1.65 -1.17 -27.90
C MET A 448 1.61 0.32 -28.28
N GLN A 449 1.51 1.24 -27.32
CA GLN A 449 1.47 2.70 -27.55
C GLN A 449 2.72 3.28 -28.27
N SER A 450 3.72 2.47 -28.58
CA SER A 450 4.91 2.85 -29.35
C SER A 450 4.71 2.84 -30.89
N ALA A 451 3.57 2.37 -31.42
CA ALA A 451 3.35 2.25 -32.87
C ALA A 451 2.72 3.48 -33.57
N ILE A 452 2.27 4.52 -32.84
CA ILE A 452 1.70 5.73 -33.45
C ILE A 452 2.42 6.96 -32.90
N LYS A 453 3.46 7.43 -33.60
CA LYS A 453 3.99 8.79 -33.45
C LYS A 453 2.98 9.79 -34.00
N ARG A 454 1.92 10.09 -33.23
CA ARG A 454 1.33 11.43 -33.27
C ARG A 454 2.00 12.21 -32.16
N ALA A 455 2.79 13.21 -32.54
CA ALA A 455 3.23 14.26 -31.66
C ALA A 455 1.98 14.99 -31.13
N ARG A 456 1.38 14.44 -30.08
CA ARG A 456 0.38 15.13 -29.30
C ARG A 456 1.18 16.09 -28.44
N GLN A 457 1.11 17.39 -28.73
CA GLN A 457 1.37 18.39 -27.70
C GLN A 457 0.45 18.03 -26.54
N GLU A 458 1.04 17.49 -25.47
CA GLU A 458 0.28 17.17 -24.28
C GLU A 458 -0.35 18.46 -23.75
N PRO A 459 -1.66 18.47 -23.46
CA PRO A 459 -2.16 19.42 -22.48
C PRO A 459 -1.42 19.09 -21.18
N ARG A 460 -0.51 19.97 -20.74
CA ARG A 460 0.39 19.80 -19.57
C ARG A 460 -0.29 19.64 -18.21
N ASN A 461 -1.59 19.42 -18.21
CA ASN A 461 -2.41 19.05 -17.07
C ASN A 461 -3.24 17.84 -17.51
N GLU A 462 -2.74 16.63 -17.27
CA GLU A 462 -3.71 15.59 -16.95
C GLU A 462 -4.27 15.92 -15.55
N PRO A 463 -5.59 16.17 -15.40
CA PRO A 463 -6.18 16.13 -14.07
C PRO A 463 -5.84 14.76 -13.49
N ARG A 464 -5.31 14.74 -12.25
CA ARG A 464 -5.05 13.50 -11.50
C ARG A 464 -6.20 12.54 -11.79
N ARG A 465 -5.94 11.48 -12.55
CA ARG A 465 -6.90 10.39 -12.71
C ARG A 465 -7.04 9.81 -11.32
N ASN A 466 -8.06 10.26 -10.58
CA ASN A 466 -8.64 9.51 -9.47
C ASN A 466 -8.60 8.05 -9.92
N ARG A 467 -7.97 7.15 -9.13
CA ARG A 467 -8.02 5.69 -9.32
C ARG A 467 -9.42 5.38 -9.86
N ARG A 468 -9.54 5.20 -11.18
CA ARG A 468 -10.81 4.78 -11.75
C ARG A 468 -10.97 3.42 -11.13
N LYS A 469 -12.01 3.25 -10.30
CA LYS A 469 -12.43 1.94 -9.85
C LYS A 469 -12.68 1.19 -11.16
N LEU A 470 -11.71 0.37 -11.58
CA LEU A 470 -11.80 -0.21 -12.91
C LEU A 470 -12.88 -1.27 -12.82
N HIS A 471 -13.95 -1.00 -13.54
CA HIS A 471 -15.01 -1.95 -13.73
C HIS A 471 -14.44 -3.12 -14.53
N GLY A 472 -14.87 -4.36 -14.24
CA GLY A 472 -14.63 -5.46 -15.19
C GLY A 472 -15.21 -5.11 -16.57
N PRO A 473 -14.96 -5.89 -17.62
CA PRO A 473 -15.75 -5.73 -18.83
C PRO A 473 -17.25 -5.91 -18.47
N PRO A 474 -18.15 -5.01 -18.92
CA PRO A 474 -19.57 -5.18 -18.68
C PRO A 474 -20.01 -6.50 -19.29
N ARG A 475 -20.74 -7.26 -18.49
CA ARG A 475 -21.09 -8.63 -18.80
C ARG A 475 -22.21 -8.65 -19.84
N PRO A 476 -22.15 -9.57 -20.82
CA PRO A 476 -23.23 -9.71 -21.78
C PRO A 476 -24.53 -10.03 -21.03
N ARG A 477 -25.62 -9.37 -21.45
CA ARG A 477 -26.97 -9.71 -21.02
C ARG A 477 -27.27 -11.13 -21.46
N SER A 478 -27.98 -11.86 -20.61
CA SER A 478 -28.56 -13.16 -20.92
C SER A 478 -30.01 -12.97 -21.37
N PRO A 479 -30.32 -13.01 -22.69
CA PRO A 479 -31.68 -12.79 -23.17
C PRO A 479 -32.69 -13.82 -22.63
N GLU A 480 -32.21 -15.03 -22.34
CA GLU A 480 -32.99 -16.12 -21.75
C GLU A 480 -33.51 -15.82 -20.33
N ARG A 481 -32.96 -14.80 -19.66
CA ARG A 481 -33.36 -14.34 -18.33
C ARG A 481 -34.12 -13.02 -18.36
N ASP A 482 -34.59 -12.58 -19.53
CA ASP A 482 -35.28 -11.31 -19.64
C ASP A 482 -36.70 -11.36 -19.08
N ILE A 483 -37.02 -10.31 -18.33
CA ILE A 483 -38.34 -10.02 -17.81
C ILE A 483 -39.05 -9.10 -18.81
N VAL A 484 -40.29 -9.43 -19.15
CA VAL A 484 -41.14 -8.56 -19.96
C VAL A 484 -41.72 -7.47 -19.06
N PHE A 485 -41.15 -6.27 -19.11
CA PHE A 485 -41.60 -5.12 -18.32
C PHE A 485 -42.74 -4.36 -19.01
N GLY A 486 -42.82 -4.43 -20.34
CA GLY A 486 -43.83 -3.76 -21.15
C GLY A 486 -43.65 -2.25 -21.15
N LEU A 487 -42.41 -1.75 -21.15
CA LEU A 487 -42.11 -0.32 -21.08
C LEU A 487 -42.47 0.39 -22.38
N THR A 488 -42.27 -0.25 -23.52
CA THR A 488 -42.66 0.30 -24.83
C THR A 488 -44.17 0.50 -24.92
N GLU A 489 -44.96 -0.50 -24.50
CA GLU A 489 -46.43 -0.42 -24.43
C GLU A 489 -46.90 0.62 -23.42
N ALA A 490 -46.16 0.79 -22.31
CA ALA A 490 -46.39 1.83 -21.32
C ALA A 490 -45.94 3.24 -21.77
N GLY A 491 -45.51 3.40 -23.02
CA GLY A 491 -45.17 4.69 -23.62
C GLY A 491 -43.77 5.21 -23.30
N VAL A 492 -42.89 4.41 -22.67
CA VAL A 492 -41.52 4.81 -22.33
C VAL A 492 -40.69 4.97 -23.59
N ARG A 493 -40.11 6.15 -23.79
CA ARG A 493 -39.22 6.44 -24.92
C ARG A 493 -37.82 6.80 -24.43
N VAL A 494 -36.82 6.12 -24.99
CA VAL A 494 -35.40 6.41 -24.71
C VAL A 494 -34.92 7.46 -25.69
N ALA A 495 -34.62 8.66 -25.19
CA ALA A 495 -34.05 9.73 -25.99
C ALA A 495 -32.58 9.45 -26.34
N PRO A 496 -32.07 10.02 -27.46
CA PRO A 496 -30.64 10.04 -27.75
C PRO A 496 -29.87 10.72 -26.61
N LEU A 497 -28.59 10.34 -26.44
CA LEU A 497 -27.72 10.96 -25.44
C LEU A 497 -27.61 12.48 -25.64
N ALA A 498 -27.95 13.26 -24.63
CA ALA A 498 -27.76 14.71 -24.65
C ALA A 498 -26.26 15.08 -24.68
N PRO A 499 -25.86 16.18 -25.36
CA PRO A 499 -24.48 16.66 -25.37
C PRO A 499 -24.04 17.09 -23.96
N GLY A 500 -22.97 16.51 -23.42
CA GLY A 500 -22.39 16.91 -22.12
C GLY A 500 -22.11 15.78 -21.12
N MET A 501 -22.60 14.56 -21.36
CA MET A 501 -22.17 13.38 -20.61
C MET A 501 -20.75 12.96 -21.04
N PRO A 502 -19.83 12.65 -20.10
CA PRO A 502 -18.48 12.26 -20.46
C PRO A 502 -18.50 10.96 -21.28
N ALA A 503 -18.20 11.05 -22.58
CA ALA A 503 -18.24 9.94 -23.54
C ALA A 503 -17.46 8.69 -23.08
N GLN A 504 -16.45 8.87 -22.21
CA GLN A 504 -15.63 7.81 -21.63
C GLN A 504 -16.34 6.92 -20.60
N ALA A 505 -17.46 7.37 -19.99
CA ALA A 505 -18.24 6.54 -19.05
C ALA A 505 -19.19 5.58 -19.77
N ILE A 506 -19.49 5.85 -21.04
CA ILE A 506 -20.48 5.13 -21.86
C ILE A 506 -19.80 4.22 -22.87
N ALA A 507 -18.56 4.52 -23.27
CA ALA A 507 -17.79 3.78 -24.28
C ALA A 507 -17.55 2.29 -23.95
N HIS A 508 -17.71 1.88 -22.68
CA HIS A 508 -17.54 0.49 -22.28
C HIS A 508 -18.85 -0.29 -22.26
N LEU A 509 -20.02 0.35 -22.23
CA LEU A 509 -21.31 -0.37 -22.17
C LEU A 509 -21.65 -0.97 -23.54
N PRO A 510 -22.14 -2.23 -23.60
CA PRO A 510 -22.58 -2.84 -24.86
C PRO A 510 -23.69 -1.99 -25.51
N PRO A 511 -23.80 -2.02 -26.85
CA PRO A 511 -24.88 -1.33 -27.55
C PRO A 511 -26.26 -1.78 -27.04
N MET A 512 -27.21 -0.84 -27.07
CA MET A 512 -28.55 -0.98 -26.52
C MET A 512 -29.38 -1.93 -27.40
N GLU A 513 -29.36 -3.23 -27.12
CA GLU A 513 -30.17 -4.23 -27.82
C GLU A 513 -31.50 -4.49 -27.07
N GLY A 514 -32.62 -4.56 -27.80
CA GLY A 514 -33.93 -4.90 -27.21
C GLY A 514 -34.74 -3.75 -26.59
N GLY A 515 -34.45 -2.49 -26.94
CA GLY A 515 -35.27 -1.33 -26.54
C GLY A 515 -35.25 -1.02 -25.03
N PRO A 516 -36.24 -0.26 -24.51
CA PRO A 516 -36.29 0.12 -23.10
C PRO A 516 -36.34 -1.08 -22.13
N ASP A 517 -37.06 -2.14 -22.50
CA ASP A 517 -37.11 -3.39 -21.73
C ASP A 517 -35.74 -4.07 -21.68
N GLY A 518 -35.01 -4.07 -22.80
CA GLY A 518 -33.68 -4.65 -22.84
C GLY A 518 -32.67 -3.95 -21.96
N GLU A 519 -32.76 -2.62 -21.89
CA GLU A 519 -31.93 -1.82 -20.98
C GLU A 519 -32.24 -2.08 -19.52
N LEU A 520 -33.53 -2.14 -19.17
CA LEU A 520 -33.93 -2.40 -17.79
C LEU A 520 -33.51 -3.80 -17.35
N ASN A 521 -33.61 -4.80 -18.23
CA ASN A 521 -33.11 -6.15 -17.98
C ASN A 521 -31.60 -6.19 -17.78
N ALA A 522 -30.84 -5.47 -18.61
CA ALA A 522 -29.40 -5.39 -18.43
C ALA A 522 -29.02 -4.71 -17.10
N VAL A 523 -29.74 -3.65 -16.70
CA VAL A 523 -29.57 -3.03 -15.35
C VAL A 523 -29.88 -4.04 -14.26
N TRP A 524 -30.99 -4.77 -14.36
CA TRP A 524 -31.44 -5.71 -13.34
C TRP A 524 -30.47 -6.89 -13.16
N GLN A 525 -30.03 -7.50 -14.26
CA GLN A 525 -29.05 -8.58 -14.23
C GLN A 525 -27.66 -8.10 -13.74
N ASP A 526 -27.21 -6.91 -14.16
CA ASP A 526 -25.97 -6.32 -13.64
C ASP A 526 -26.09 -6.03 -12.13
N PHE A 527 -27.26 -5.60 -11.65
CA PHE A 527 -27.49 -5.31 -10.23
C PHE A 527 -27.27 -6.56 -9.36
N LEU A 528 -27.87 -7.69 -9.72
CA LEU A 528 -27.75 -8.94 -8.96
C LEU A 528 -26.28 -9.41 -8.87
N ARG A 529 -25.50 -9.23 -9.92
CA ARG A 529 -24.07 -9.62 -9.93
C ARG A 529 -23.19 -8.62 -9.18
N ASP A 530 -23.37 -7.34 -9.43
CA ASP A 530 -22.49 -6.30 -8.94
C ASP A 530 -22.58 -6.13 -7.43
N ILE A 531 -23.78 -6.30 -6.86
CA ILE A 531 -24.01 -6.20 -5.42
C ILE A 531 -23.15 -7.22 -4.64
N LEU A 532 -23.03 -8.46 -5.13
CA LEU A 532 -22.17 -9.49 -4.55
C LEU A 532 -20.68 -9.30 -4.89
N ALA A 533 -20.36 -8.75 -6.05
CA ALA A 533 -18.98 -8.46 -6.43
C ALA A 533 -18.31 -7.45 -5.49
N VAL A 534 -19.10 -6.52 -4.92
CA VAL A 534 -18.60 -5.48 -4.00
C VAL A 534 -18.79 -5.83 -2.52
N THR A 535 -19.01 -7.11 -2.18
CA THR A 535 -19.11 -7.55 -0.78
C THR A 535 -17.81 -7.25 -0.01
N PRO A 536 -17.90 -6.75 1.24
CA PRO A 536 -16.73 -6.42 2.05
C PRO A 536 -15.86 -7.64 2.39
N CYS A 537 -14.60 -7.36 2.74
CA CYS A 537 -13.66 -8.33 3.31
C CYS A 537 -13.46 -8.10 4.81
N ALA A 538 -13.06 -9.14 5.54
CA ALA A 538 -12.65 -9.02 6.93
C ALA A 538 -11.37 -8.19 7.05
N GLN A 539 -11.26 -7.39 8.11
CA GLN A 539 -10.04 -6.63 8.40
C GLN A 539 -8.92 -7.59 8.85
N GLY A 540 -7.66 -7.24 8.58
CA GLY A 540 -6.51 -8.04 9.03
C GLY A 540 -6.20 -9.30 8.20
N GLY A 541 -6.68 -9.38 6.95
CA GLY A 541 -6.32 -10.47 6.02
C GLY A 541 -7.29 -11.67 6.00
N GLY A 542 -8.41 -11.62 6.74
CA GLY A 542 -9.36 -12.73 6.87
C GLY A 542 -10.25 -13.07 5.64
N GLY A 543 -9.88 -12.64 4.43
CA GLY A 543 -10.63 -12.94 3.20
C GLY A 543 -11.99 -12.22 3.05
N SER A 544 -12.74 -12.56 1.99
CA SER A 544 -14.09 -12.01 1.74
C SER A 544 -15.10 -12.57 2.74
N TYR A 545 -16.10 -11.77 3.14
CA TYR A 545 -17.24 -12.30 3.90
C TYR A 545 -18.14 -13.19 3.05
N CYS A 546 -18.16 -13.03 1.72
CA CYS A 546 -18.95 -13.89 0.84
C CYS A 546 -18.28 -15.25 0.69
N THR A 547 -19.05 -16.32 0.76
CA THR A 547 -18.56 -17.68 0.52
C THR A 547 -18.57 -18.06 -0.96
N LEU A 548 -19.27 -17.31 -1.82
CA LEU A 548 -19.28 -17.54 -3.25
C LEU A 548 -17.92 -17.20 -3.87
N THR A 549 -17.48 -18.05 -4.79
CA THR A 549 -16.33 -17.83 -5.66
C THR A 549 -16.54 -16.60 -6.56
N GLY A 550 -15.50 -16.18 -7.27
CA GLY A 550 -15.62 -15.12 -8.28
C GLY A 550 -16.69 -15.47 -9.32
N ASP A 551 -16.67 -16.70 -9.83
CA ASP A 551 -17.56 -17.15 -10.91
C ASP A 551 -19.00 -17.31 -10.44
N GLU A 552 -19.24 -17.83 -9.24
CA GLU A 552 -20.59 -17.90 -8.66
C GLU A 552 -21.20 -16.51 -8.45
N ARG A 553 -20.39 -15.53 -7.98
CA ARG A 553 -20.85 -14.13 -7.90
C ARG A 553 -21.11 -13.54 -9.29
N ASN A 554 -20.32 -13.96 -10.28
CA ASN A 554 -20.50 -13.52 -11.65
C ASN A 554 -21.72 -14.14 -12.33
N ALA A 555 -22.16 -15.31 -11.88
CA ALA A 555 -23.35 -16.01 -12.35
C ALA A 555 -24.62 -15.66 -11.54
N ALA A 556 -24.53 -14.78 -10.55
CA ALA A 556 -25.62 -14.51 -9.62
C ALA A 556 -26.97 -14.15 -10.29
N THR A 557 -28.03 -14.77 -9.77
CA THR A 557 -29.43 -14.59 -10.15
C THR A 557 -30.28 -14.21 -8.93
N GLU A 558 -31.57 -13.97 -9.17
CA GLU A 558 -32.59 -13.76 -8.14
C GLU A 558 -32.66 -14.91 -7.14
N ASP A 559 -32.26 -16.13 -7.53
CA ASP A 559 -32.30 -17.32 -6.68
C ASP A 559 -31.43 -17.13 -5.42
N ILE A 560 -30.25 -16.52 -5.58
CA ILE A 560 -29.34 -16.23 -4.47
C ILE A 560 -30.02 -15.28 -3.47
N TYR A 561 -30.70 -14.25 -3.98
CA TYR A 561 -31.41 -13.25 -3.19
C TYR A 561 -32.77 -13.73 -2.65
N SER A 562 -33.24 -14.87 -3.14
CA SER A 562 -34.48 -15.53 -2.74
C SER A 562 -34.26 -16.71 -1.80
N SER A 563 -33.01 -17.09 -1.57
CA SER A 563 -32.62 -18.11 -0.59
C SER A 563 -32.63 -17.56 0.85
N THR A 564 -33.00 -18.43 1.81
CA THR A 564 -32.81 -18.17 3.25
C THR A 564 -31.46 -18.71 3.77
N GLU A 565 -30.71 -19.40 2.89
CA GLU A 565 -29.34 -19.84 3.12
C GLU A 565 -28.37 -18.78 2.55
N LEU A 566 -27.76 -18.04 3.46
CA LEU A 566 -26.96 -16.86 3.16
C LEU A 566 -25.52 -17.26 2.81
N PRO A 567 -24.98 -16.82 1.66
CA PRO A 567 -23.63 -17.20 1.25
C PRO A 567 -22.56 -16.29 1.91
N PHE A 568 -22.53 -16.29 3.24
CA PHE A 568 -21.60 -15.50 4.04
C PHE A 568 -20.96 -16.32 5.14
N ARG A 569 -19.72 -16.00 5.50
CA ARG A 569 -19.02 -16.56 6.67
C ARG A 569 -19.55 -16.01 7.99
N ALA A 570 -20.02 -14.76 7.95
CA ALA A 570 -20.71 -14.11 9.05
C ALA A 570 -21.64 -13.01 8.52
N ALA A 571 -22.78 -12.79 9.17
CA ALA A 571 -23.73 -11.74 8.80
C ALA A 571 -24.55 -11.25 10.01
N ILE A 572 -25.03 -10.01 9.95
CA ILE A 572 -26.07 -9.49 10.84
C ILE A 572 -27.33 -9.32 10.01
N VAL A 573 -28.35 -10.12 10.30
CA VAL A 573 -29.62 -10.15 9.58
C VAL A 573 -30.65 -9.32 10.32
N LYS A 574 -31.31 -8.39 9.64
CA LYS A 574 -32.23 -7.43 10.25
C LYS A 574 -33.50 -7.27 9.44
N LEU A 575 -34.64 -7.30 10.14
CA LEU A 575 -35.94 -7.16 9.51
C LEU A 575 -36.14 -5.74 8.98
N ALA A 576 -36.54 -5.64 7.71
CA ALA A 576 -36.92 -4.40 7.07
C ALA A 576 -38.41 -4.44 6.75
N ASP A 577 -39.16 -3.48 7.31
CA ASP A 577 -40.59 -3.38 7.01
C ASP A 577 -40.83 -3.01 5.55
N GLY A 578 -42.06 -3.25 5.08
CA GLY A 578 -42.41 -3.05 3.67
C GLY A 578 -42.23 -1.61 3.19
N ASN A 579 -42.37 -0.62 4.08
CA ASN A 579 -42.19 0.78 3.72
C ASN A 579 -40.70 1.11 3.55
N THR A 580 -39.86 0.66 4.47
CA THR A 580 -38.40 0.77 4.42
C THR A 580 -37.85 0.05 3.18
N TRP A 581 -38.39 -1.12 2.83
CA TRP A 581 -38.01 -1.84 1.62
C TRP A 581 -38.30 -1.02 0.35
N ASP A 582 -39.54 -0.54 0.22
CA ASP A 582 -40.03 0.13 -0.99
C ASP A 582 -39.52 1.56 -1.18
N THR A 583 -39.26 2.30 -0.08
CA THR A 583 -38.95 3.74 -0.14
C THR A 583 -37.54 4.06 0.33
N VAL A 584 -36.92 3.24 1.17
CA VAL A 584 -35.55 3.51 1.63
C VAL A 584 -34.55 2.68 0.83
N PHE A 585 -34.74 1.37 0.75
CA PHE A 585 -33.78 0.52 0.04
C PHE A 585 -33.93 0.61 -1.47
N PHE A 586 -35.15 0.58 -2.00
CA PHE A 586 -35.36 0.74 -3.43
C PHE A 586 -34.80 2.08 -3.95
N ASP A 587 -35.09 3.20 -3.29
CA ASP A 587 -34.57 4.52 -3.68
C ASP A 587 -33.05 4.64 -3.53
N ARG A 588 -32.45 3.82 -2.64
CA ARG A 588 -30.99 3.70 -2.52
C ARG A 588 -30.36 2.93 -3.67
N PHE A 589 -31.01 1.91 -4.20
CA PHE A 589 -30.44 1.12 -5.30
C PHE A 589 -30.79 1.68 -6.68
N PHE A 590 -32.03 2.15 -6.83
CA PHE A 590 -32.58 2.64 -8.08
C PHE A 590 -33.25 3.99 -7.82
N PRO A 591 -32.52 5.11 -7.71
CA PRO A 591 -33.08 6.46 -7.55
C PRO A 591 -33.50 7.12 -8.87
N THR A 592 -34.34 8.14 -8.80
CA THR A 592 -34.60 9.10 -9.89
C THR A 592 -33.39 10.01 -10.16
N SER A 593 -33.38 10.71 -11.30
CA SER A 593 -32.34 11.70 -11.63
C SER A 593 -32.24 12.83 -10.60
N ALA A 594 -33.36 13.25 -10.01
CA ALA A 594 -33.39 14.28 -8.96
C ALA A 594 -32.72 13.77 -7.67
N GLU A 595 -32.97 12.52 -7.29
CA GLU A 595 -32.38 11.90 -6.11
C GLU A 595 -30.89 11.59 -6.31
N ILE A 596 -30.48 11.18 -7.51
CA ILE A 596 -29.05 11.01 -7.87
C ILE A 596 -28.28 12.31 -7.61
N SER A 597 -28.86 13.45 -8.01
CA SER A 597 -28.23 14.77 -7.86
C SER A 597 -28.08 15.21 -6.40
N ARG A 598 -28.91 14.69 -5.49
CA ARG A 598 -28.86 14.99 -4.04
C ARG A 598 -27.92 14.10 -3.26
N ARG A 599 -27.32 13.07 -3.88
CA ARG A 599 -26.41 12.15 -3.18
C ARG A 599 -25.07 12.80 -2.82
N PRO A 600 -24.41 12.30 -1.76
CA PRO A 600 -23.03 12.69 -1.47
C PRO A 600 -22.11 12.48 -2.68
N LYS A 601 -21.19 13.43 -2.93
CA LYS A 601 -20.22 13.35 -4.03
C LYS A 601 -19.29 12.15 -3.93
N GLN A 602 -19.11 11.60 -2.73
CA GLN A 602 -18.33 10.39 -2.48
C GLN A 602 -19.25 9.28 -1.99
N THR A 603 -19.44 8.26 -2.83
CA THR A 603 -20.18 7.05 -2.49
C THR A 603 -19.25 5.83 -2.54
N GLN A 604 -19.41 4.95 -1.55
CA GLN A 604 -18.70 3.68 -1.45
C GLN A 604 -19.49 2.59 -2.20
N HIS A 605 -18.77 1.70 -2.88
CA HIS A 605 -19.29 0.60 -3.72
C HIS A 605 -20.01 0.99 -5.01
N TYR A 606 -20.92 1.98 -5.02
CA TYR A 606 -21.72 2.34 -6.21
C TYR A 606 -20.88 2.63 -7.47
N GLY A 607 -19.81 3.42 -7.33
CA GLY A 607 -18.92 3.72 -8.45
C GLY A 607 -18.06 2.55 -8.95
N ALA A 608 -18.17 1.35 -8.36
CA ALA A 608 -17.58 0.11 -8.88
C ALA A 608 -18.62 -0.77 -9.62
N CYS A 609 -19.91 -0.45 -9.52
CA CYS A 609 -20.99 -1.26 -10.08
C CYS A 609 -21.38 -0.76 -11.50
N HIS A 610 -21.44 -1.67 -12.47
CA HIS A 610 -21.94 -1.39 -13.82
C HIS A 610 -23.42 -1.04 -13.84
N TYR A 611 -24.24 -1.75 -13.07
CA TYR A 611 -25.68 -1.51 -13.01
C TYR A 611 -25.96 -0.05 -12.66
N TRP A 612 -25.14 0.53 -11.78
CA TRP A 612 -25.28 1.89 -11.31
C TRP A 612 -25.03 2.90 -12.43
N THR A 613 -23.93 2.75 -13.18
CA THR A 613 -23.64 3.60 -14.33
C THR A 613 -24.71 3.45 -15.41
N ARG A 614 -25.15 2.21 -15.71
CA ARG A 614 -26.20 1.94 -16.70
C ARG A 614 -27.54 2.54 -16.27
N TRP A 615 -27.89 2.45 -14.99
CA TRP A 615 -29.09 3.07 -14.41
C TRP A 615 -29.05 4.60 -14.52
N GLN A 616 -27.93 5.24 -14.19
CA GLN A 616 -27.79 6.70 -14.33
C GLN A 616 -27.97 7.15 -15.79
N VAL A 617 -27.40 6.39 -16.74
CA VAL A 617 -27.58 6.66 -18.17
C VAL A 617 -29.04 6.48 -18.58
N LEU A 618 -29.69 5.38 -18.18
CA LEU A 618 -31.10 5.13 -18.48
C LEU A 618 -31.99 6.24 -17.94
N MET A 619 -31.84 6.62 -16.66
CA MET A 619 -32.61 7.69 -16.03
C MET A 619 -32.39 9.06 -16.70
N SER A 620 -31.19 9.33 -17.23
CA SER A 620 -30.93 10.57 -17.98
C SER A 620 -31.60 10.63 -19.36
N LYS A 621 -31.97 9.48 -19.93
CA LYS A 621 -32.53 9.35 -21.29
C LYS A 621 -34.05 9.25 -21.33
N VAL A 622 -34.71 9.06 -20.19
CA VAL A 622 -36.15 8.78 -20.11
C VAL A 622 -36.85 9.83 -19.26
N ARG A 623 -38.02 10.29 -19.70
CA ARG A 623 -38.86 11.22 -18.92
C ARG A 623 -39.77 10.45 -17.97
N GLU A 624 -40.22 9.26 -18.38
CA GLU A 624 -41.14 8.38 -17.66
C GLU A 624 -40.42 7.54 -16.58
N GLN A 625 -39.52 8.15 -15.78
CA GLN A 625 -38.70 7.45 -14.78
C GLN A 625 -39.55 6.69 -13.76
N ASP A 626 -40.69 7.26 -13.35
CA ASP A 626 -41.59 6.64 -12.37
C ASP A 626 -42.25 5.36 -12.89
N VAL A 627 -42.52 5.28 -14.20
CA VAL A 627 -43.07 4.07 -14.83
C VAL A 627 -42.05 2.93 -14.79
N ILE A 628 -40.80 3.21 -15.17
CA ILE A 628 -39.69 2.25 -15.12
C ILE A 628 -39.47 1.76 -13.69
N ARG A 629 -39.40 2.69 -12.74
CA ARG A 629 -39.22 2.40 -11.32
C ARG A 629 -40.37 1.56 -10.76
N ALA A 630 -41.62 1.90 -11.07
CA ALA A 630 -42.78 1.14 -10.59
C ALA A 630 -42.80 -0.31 -11.11
N LYS A 631 -42.34 -0.54 -12.35
CA LYS A 631 -42.19 -1.88 -12.94
C LYS A 631 -41.06 -2.66 -12.27
N LEU A 632 -39.88 -2.04 -12.12
CA LEU A 632 -38.73 -2.66 -11.47
C LEU A 632 -38.98 -2.96 -9.98
N LEU A 633 -39.74 -2.11 -9.28
CA LEU A 633 -40.10 -2.32 -7.88
C LEU A 633 -40.87 -3.63 -7.67
N ARG A 634 -41.65 -4.08 -8.66
CA ARG A 634 -42.36 -5.39 -8.57
C ARG A 634 -41.38 -6.55 -8.48
N GLU A 635 -40.29 -6.50 -9.23
CA GLU A 635 -39.23 -7.51 -9.21
C GLU A 635 -38.36 -7.37 -7.96
N PHE A 636 -38.02 -6.14 -7.58
CA PHE A 636 -37.28 -5.84 -6.34
C PHE A 636 -37.99 -6.35 -5.07
N ARG A 637 -39.32 -6.36 -5.06
CA ARG A 637 -40.13 -6.89 -3.95
C ARG A 637 -40.07 -8.41 -3.83
N LYS A 638 -39.65 -9.14 -4.86
CA LYS A 638 -39.50 -10.61 -4.83
C LYS A 638 -38.24 -11.04 -4.08
N LEU A 639 -37.24 -10.17 -3.97
CA LEU A 639 -36.01 -10.45 -3.25
C LEU A 639 -36.29 -10.60 -1.76
N LYS A 640 -35.79 -11.68 -1.15
CA LYS A 640 -35.97 -11.94 0.29
C LYS A 640 -34.94 -11.21 1.14
N TRP A 641 -33.74 -10.97 0.62
CA TRP A 641 -32.70 -10.24 1.31
C TRP A 641 -31.88 -9.36 0.38
N LEU A 642 -31.29 -8.31 0.94
CA LEU A 642 -30.35 -7.39 0.28
C LEU A 642 -29.32 -6.87 1.29
N PRO A 643 -28.21 -6.24 0.83
CA PRO A 643 -27.34 -5.51 1.74
C PRO A 643 -28.11 -4.41 2.47
N TRP A 644 -27.83 -4.25 3.76
CA TRP A 644 -28.30 -3.09 4.51
C TRP A 644 -27.49 -1.86 4.05
N SER A 645 -28.04 -1.11 3.09
CA SER A 645 -27.38 0.07 2.53
C SER A 645 -27.57 1.32 3.39
N SER A 646 -26.73 2.34 3.19
CA SER A 646 -26.92 3.72 3.65
C SER A 646 -26.92 4.67 2.45
N SER A 647 -27.10 5.97 2.69
CA SER A 647 -27.07 6.99 1.63
C SER A 647 -25.74 7.05 0.88
N ASP A 648 -24.63 6.67 1.52
CA ASP A 648 -23.28 6.75 0.98
C ASP A 648 -22.67 5.38 0.62
N ARG A 649 -23.27 4.23 0.97
CA ARG A 649 -22.69 2.90 0.66
C ARG A 649 -23.71 1.78 0.48
N ILE A 650 -23.33 0.78 -0.33
CA ILE A 650 -24.12 -0.46 -0.53
C ILE A 650 -24.05 -1.39 0.70
N TRP A 651 -22.84 -1.73 1.16
CA TRP A 651 -22.63 -2.60 2.31
C TRP A 651 -22.26 -1.81 3.57
N VAL A 652 -23.06 -1.95 4.62
CA VAL A 652 -22.70 -1.50 5.98
C VAL A 652 -22.13 -2.69 6.77
N THR A 653 -20.96 -2.51 7.39
CA THR A 653 -20.33 -3.49 8.28
C THR A 653 -20.25 -2.96 9.71
N GLY A 654 -20.26 -3.85 10.70
CA GLY A 654 -20.05 -3.46 12.10
C GLY A 654 -20.21 -4.63 13.08
N SER A 655 -19.78 -4.43 14.33
CA SER A 655 -19.91 -5.43 15.41
C SER A 655 -21.11 -5.20 16.33
N LYS A 656 -21.67 -3.97 16.32
CA LYS A 656 -22.85 -3.57 17.11
C LYS A 656 -24.04 -3.24 16.21
N GLU A 657 -25.24 -3.61 16.66
CA GLU A 657 -26.49 -3.30 15.97
C GLU A 657 -27.58 -2.91 16.99
N LYS A 658 -28.53 -2.08 16.55
CA LYS A 658 -29.70 -1.67 17.33
C LYS A 658 -30.98 -2.18 16.64
N GLY A 659 -32.01 -2.45 17.44
CA GLY A 659 -33.30 -2.96 16.98
C GLY A 659 -33.36 -4.49 16.95
N ILE A 660 -34.31 -5.05 16.20
CA ILE A 660 -34.52 -6.50 16.09
C ILE A 660 -33.58 -7.05 15.00
N PHE A 661 -32.55 -7.80 15.41
CA PHE A 661 -31.58 -8.43 14.49
C PHE A 661 -31.13 -9.79 15.02
N ARG A 662 -30.53 -10.59 14.14
CA ARG A 662 -29.83 -11.84 14.49
C ARG A 662 -28.41 -11.80 13.92
N LYS A 663 -27.43 -12.25 14.70
CA LYS A 663 -26.04 -12.40 14.26
C LYS A 663 -25.78 -13.87 13.94
N LEU A 664 -25.14 -14.11 12.79
CA LEU A 664 -24.82 -15.44 12.28
C LEU A 664 -23.30 -15.53 12.00
N PRO A 665 -22.61 -16.61 12.39
CA PRO A 665 -23.10 -17.65 13.31
C PRO A 665 -23.36 -17.10 14.71
N GLU A 666 -24.14 -17.83 15.51
CA GLU A 666 -24.39 -17.48 16.91
C GLU A 666 -23.05 -17.46 17.68
N GLY A 667 -22.81 -16.42 18.48
CA GLY A 667 -21.54 -16.23 19.18
C GLY A 667 -20.44 -15.50 18.39
N HIS A 668 -20.65 -15.10 17.12
CA HIS A 668 -19.65 -14.27 16.41
C HIS A 668 -19.43 -12.94 17.13
N GLU A 669 -18.20 -12.60 17.51
CA GLU A 669 -17.88 -11.34 18.22
C GLU A 669 -17.36 -10.23 17.29
N GLY A 670 -16.85 -10.60 16.11
CA GLY A 670 -16.26 -9.67 15.14
C GLY A 670 -17.25 -8.79 14.38
N PRO A 671 -16.76 -7.84 13.56
CA PRO A 671 -17.60 -7.14 12.60
C PRO A 671 -18.19 -8.11 11.57
N ALA A 672 -19.36 -7.79 11.02
CA ALA A 672 -20.00 -8.56 9.96
C ALA A 672 -20.79 -7.64 9.01
N PRO A 673 -21.02 -8.04 7.74
CA PRO A 673 -21.92 -7.36 6.84
C PRO A 673 -23.35 -7.42 7.36
N LYS A 674 -24.07 -6.30 7.21
CA LYS A 674 -25.48 -6.17 7.60
C LYS A 674 -26.36 -6.46 6.40
N LEU A 675 -27.40 -7.26 6.61
CA LEU A 675 -28.37 -7.68 5.62
C LEU A 675 -29.77 -7.22 6.04
N ALA A 676 -30.49 -6.61 5.12
CA ALA A 676 -31.90 -6.33 5.25
C ALA A 676 -32.69 -7.54 4.72
N VAL A 677 -33.63 -8.05 5.52
CA VAL A 677 -34.57 -9.10 5.09
C VAL A 677 -35.97 -8.53 4.94
N ASN A 678 -36.61 -8.88 3.84
CA ASN A 678 -37.90 -8.34 3.44
C ASN A 678 -39.02 -8.96 4.27
N GLN A 679 -39.66 -8.16 5.13
CA GLN A 679 -40.74 -8.63 5.98
C GLN A 679 -41.91 -9.25 5.19
N ARG A 680 -42.15 -8.81 3.95
CA ARG A 680 -43.25 -9.32 3.11
C ARG A 680 -43.08 -10.78 2.69
N CYS A 681 -41.88 -11.32 2.78
CA CYS A 681 -41.61 -12.72 2.45
C CYS A 681 -42.08 -13.68 3.54
N GLY A 682 -42.50 -13.19 4.72
CA GLY A 682 -43.06 -14.01 5.80
C GLY A 682 -42.06 -14.94 6.49
N VAL A 683 -40.76 -14.80 6.21
CA VAL A 683 -39.69 -15.62 6.81
C VAL A 683 -39.25 -14.99 8.13
N ALA A 684 -39.41 -15.72 9.22
CA ALA A 684 -38.95 -15.28 10.54
C ALA A 684 -37.41 -15.29 10.65
N LEU A 685 -36.84 -14.41 11.49
CA LEU A 685 -35.38 -14.20 11.59
C LEU A 685 -34.59 -15.45 12.02
N ASP A 686 -35.24 -16.36 12.73
CA ASP A 686 -34.70 -17.65 13.19
C ASP A 686 -34.54 -18.67 12.05
N GLN A 687 -35.26 -18.50 10.93
CA GLN A 687 -35.18 -19.37 9.76
C GLN A 687 -34.01 -19.03 8.81
N TRP A 688 -33.33 -17.90 9.04
CA TRP A 688 -32.15 -17.52 8.26
C TRP A 688 -30.91 -18.21 8.79
N LYS A 689 -30.16 -18.87 7.91
CA LYS A 689 -28.91 -19.58 8.24
C LYS A 689 -27.82 -19.26 7.23
N LEU A 690 -26.56 -19.46 7.61
CA LEU A 690 -25.45 -19.41 6.65
C LEU A 690 -25.46 -20.72 5.85
N LYS A 691 -25.02 -20.65 4.59
CA LYS A 691 -24.83 -21.86 3.76
C LYS A 691 -23.66 -22.67 4.36
N ASP A 692 -23.91 -23.94 4.69
CA ASP A 692 -22.90 -24.82 5.29
C ASP A 692 -21.66 -24.91 4.39
N GLN A 693 -20.48 -24.78 4.99
CA GLN A 693 -19.21 -25.00 4.29
C GLN A 693 -18.90 -26.49 4.37
N GLU A 694 -18.95 -27.21 3.25
CA GLU A 694 -18.18 -28.46 3.17
C GLU A 694 -16.71 -28.08 3.42
N VAL A 695 -16.14 -28.67 4.47
CA VAL A 695 -14.75 -28.46 4.85
C VAL A 695 -13.90 -29.03 3.72
N ALA A 696 -13.31 -28.15 2.92
CA ALA A 696 -12.32 -28.45 1.88
C ALA A 696 -10.93 -28.00 2.34
#